data_AF-A0A7Y3UGA5-F1
#
_entry.id   AF-A0A7Y3UGA5-F1
#
_cell.length_a   1.000
_cell.length_b   1.000
_cell.length_c   1.000
_cell.angle_alpha   90.00
_cell.angle_beta   90.00
_cell.angle_gamma   90.00
#
_symmetry.space_group_name_H-M   'P 1'
#
loop_
_entity.id
_entity.type
_entity.pdbx_description
1 polymer ?
#
loop_
_entity_poly.entity_id
_entity_poly.type
_entity_poly.pdbx_seq_one_letter_code
_entity_poly.pdbx_strand_id
1 'polypeptide(L)'
;MNSTIFKKNNFFFIKQTFLFTFTLLYSFLSFNQENTSFSRLSPTSETYIDSVIQGEINTHKLVGFSVGLIKNGEIVYLKGYGLLDSATNQAANANSIYRYASVSKTFTAISALQLWEDGLLDLSDDVRIHVPEYPVKPQGTIHVNHLLAHQSGISTSNQDNSAIEQYTVDHPNDYDAIDALDIYKNESLLFTPGTSYHYSNYGYQLASAVIARAGNAPFVSQLRSRIFDQHNYPFLQMEHHGDFYLYNQASHYNIVGGNASRVIDGGRDNTDIGFIGAAGGLVGSVRDLAQFTVDFMNNNFFDNRSTLDTMWTVHTPSLNGNYGFGVIVGTDYKGDTAITHNGALVGGNSLYFFSPESKNGIVLLGNVSGTQAYTYGPAIYKEIENLTVSGPAYTNPIPHSLIKPVINSIPNNSTCQSTNIQLDWNHVDYADEYYIEYAKAPNFNNAQQIVTKELSVYISNLQEYKDYYIRVKAVNRYLYGGTESLWSNTLHIKTSGMQVPTTLPFFEDFEDIQYQDIDSNNNFSNGNGYYWSYNPIGVNARIKAGTDCAYKISGNRSMSLDGLVYRDSIGVQLFYTNQVILNLDLINYENSTDLNLAFDYVSHGSVWGNDCDIWVRGSDSDPWLVLYDWYHTRTAQNAVNHAQNIDIDALLTSNGQKPSSGSQLMFRQKGILYTSNGMLDGVTFDNISITGTPSPVIPNLKSITRCNSYTWPVNGMSYTSTGLYTDTIADQDGCDSIVNLDLTINTCSATPSGLDTRFISDVSANFYWDTIPGAISYKIMYRRSSANQWENVEFRNVQKGILKVSGLNPNTKYFWAIRVKDSGGNWSNISDVQNFWTLANPCILPSNLNTSGISSSMARITWTDASNALYYKVRYFKQGSNSKTTLRVSSGREKYWITGLDASSTYNWQIKAVCSYRDRTGTQWSNIQSFNTDPDQSSSNRLQFVEQIDELENIAVYPNPFKESFTLELPELESNKYFIEVFNILGSKMLEKSSIGGQIDIELGNADAGIYFVRINNGNEIKSFKLSKIN
;
A
#
# COMPACT_ATOMS: atom_id res chain seq x y z
N MET A 1 49.53 -44.62 36.01
CA MET A 1 50.25 -45.71 35.33
C MET A 1 49.24 -46.52 34.53
N ASN A 2 49.64 -46.94 33.33
CA ASN A 2 48.85 -47.68 32.34
C ASN A 2 48.03 -48.83 32.95
N SER A 3 46.85 -49.11 32.40
CA SER A 3 46.63 -50.29 31.54
C SER A 3 45.16 -50.75 31.48
N THR A 4 44.61 -50.72 30.26
CA THR A 4 43.87 -51.77 29.53
C THR A 4 42.59 -52.48 30.06
N ILE A 5 41.54 -52.34 29.23
CA ILE A 5 40.76 -53.40 28.51
C ILE A 5 39.61 -54.12 29.26
N PHE A 6 38.39 -53.67 28.90
CA PHE A 6 37.18 -54.38 28.43
C PHE A 6 36.90 -55.86 28.79
N LYS A 7 35.68 -56.11 29.32
CA LYS A 7 34.58 -56.91 28.70
C LYS A 7 33.29 -56.79 29.56
N LYS A 8 32.17 -56.33 28.97
CA LYS A 8 30.94 -57.09 28.55
C LYS A 8 30.22 -57.79 29.72
N ASN A 9 28.90 -57.72 29.92
CA ASN A 9 27.75 -57.36 29.08
C ASN A 9 26.45 -57.35 29.93
N ASN A 10 25.37 -56.86 29.30
CA ASN A 10 23.93 -56.91 29.64
C ASN A 10 23.42 -55.60 30.28
N PHE A 11 22.61 -54.78 29.60
CA PHE A 11 21.32 -55.15 29.02
C PHE A 11 21.00 -54.37 27.73
N PHE A 12 20.47 -55.12 26.75
CA PHE A 12 19.79 -54.66 25.54
C PHE A 12 18.43 -54.05 25.89
N PHE A 13 17.90 -53.19 25.01
CA PHE A 13 16.66 -52.39 25.07
C PHE A 13 16.75 -51.02 25.75
N ILE A 14 17.41 -50.06 25.07
CA ILE A 14 17.03 -48.64 24.91
C ILE A 14 18.05 -48.10 23.89
N LYS A 15 17.69 -48.07 22.60
CA LYS A 15 18.34 -47.25 21.54
C LYS A 15 17.69 -47.56 20.18
N GLN A 16 16.39 -47.28 20.05
CA GLN A 16 15.77 -47.15 18.72
C GLN A 16 14.64 -46.11 18.64
N THR A 17 14.40 -45.32 19.70
CA THR A 17 13.35 -44.28 19.72
C THR A 17 13.89 -42.86 19.91
N PHE A 18 15.21 -42.66 19.86
CA PHE A 18 15.84 -41.35 20.12
C PHE A 18 16.47 -40.68 18.89
N LEU A 19 16.32 -41.27 17.69
CA LEU A 19 16.87 -40.71 16.44
C LEU A 19 15.81 -40.31 15.41
N PHE A 20 14.52 -40.39 15.75
CA PHE A 20 13.42 -40.03 14.84
C PHE A 20 12.62 -38.78 15.26
N THR A 21 12.90 -38.22 16.45
CA THR A 21 12.23 -37.02 16.97
C THR A 21 13.08 -35.74 16.85
N PHE A 22 14.35 -35.84 16.46
CA PHE A 22 15.22 -34.65 16.26
C PHE A 22 15.20 -34.11 14.82
N THR A 23 14.78 -34.91 13.84
CA THR A 23 14.66 -34.50 12.43
C THR A 23 13.29 -33.91 12.09
N LEU A 24 12.28 -34.10 12.93
CA LEU A 24 10.92 -33.56 12.75
C LEU A 24 10.67 -32.22 13.45
N LEU A 25 11.55 -31.79 14.37
CA LEU A 25 11.49 -30.45 14.98
C LEU A 25 12.25 -29.38 14.17
N TYR A 26 13.16 -29.78 13.26
CA TYR A 26 13.82 -28.83 12.35
C TYR A 26 13.00 -28.53 11.08
N SER A 27 11.97 -29.33 10.79
CA SER A 27 11.04 -29.11 9.68
C SER A 27 9.83 -28.21 10.03
N PHE A 28 9.74 -27.72 11.27
CA PHE A 28 8.70 -26.76 11.70
C PHE A 28 9.27 -25.38 12.10
N LEU A 29 10.57 -25.15 11.90
CA LEU A 29 11.21 -23.83 11.93
C LEU A 29 11.76 -23.43 10.56
N SER A 30 11.17 -23.95 9.49
CA SER A 30 11.19 -23.27 8.20
C SER A 30 10.16 -22.15 8.27
N PHE A 31 10.49 -21.07 8.97
CA PHE A 31 10.00 -19.75 8.54
C PHE A 31 10.27 -19.72 7.04
N ASN A 32 9.23 -19.56 6.21
CA ASN A 32 9.43 -19.23 4.81
C ASN A 32 10.36 -18.02 4.82
N GLN A 33 11.64 -18.24 4.51
CA GLN A 33 12.57 -17.15 4.33
C GLN A 33 11.99 -16.36 3.18
N GLU A 34 11.55 -15.14 3.47
CA GLU A 34 11.45 -14.07 2.49
C GLU A 34 12.61 -14.25 1.49
N ASN A 35 12.36 -14.17 0.18
CA ASN A 35 13.43 -14.21 -0.84
C ASN A 35 14.37 -12.99 -0.62
N THR A 36 15.27 -13.14 0.36
CA THR A 36 16.08 -12.13 1.06
C THR A 36 17.50 -12.09 0.53
N SER A 37 17.88 -13.10 -0.23
CA SER A 37 19.12 -13.17 -0.99
C SER A 37 18.89 -13.88 -2.32
N PHE A 38 19.78 -13.61 -3.28
CA PHE A 38 19.82 -14.27 -4.57
C PHE A 38 21.29 -14.50 -4.93
N SER A 39 21.63 -15.70 -5.38
CA SER A 39 22.94 -16.01 -5.92
C SER A 39 22.79 -17.01 -7.05
N ARG A 40 23.43 -16.71 -8.18
CA ARG A 40 23.70 -17.69 -9.24
C ARG A 40 25.19 -17.98 -9.38
N LEU A 41 25.99 -17.54 -8.41
CA LEU A 41 27.41 -17.87 -8.35
C LEU A 41 27.58 -19.36 -8.03
N SER A 42 28.72 -19.92 -8.43
CA SER A 42 29.12 -21.25 -7.95
C SER A 42 29.33 -21.18 -6.42
N PRO A 43 29.11 -22.28 -5.67
CA PRO A 43 29.32 -22.28 -4.21
C PRO A 43 30.71 -21.79 -3.78
N THR A 44 31.75 -22.10 -4.58
CA THR A 44 33.11 -21.62 -4.34
C THR A 44 33.25 -20.11 -4.53
N SER A 45 32.67 -19.56 -5.61
CA SER A 45 32.69 -18.12 -5.87
C SER A 45 31.85 -17.33 -4.87
N GLU A 46 30.71 -17.87 -4.43
CA GLU A 46 29.88 -17.28 -3.38
C GLU A 46 30.63 -17.22 -2.04
N THR A 47 31.25 -18.34 -1.62
CA THR A 47 32.06 -18.37 -0.39
C THR A 47 33.24 -17.39 -0.46
N TYR A 48 33.89 -17.30 -1.63
CA TYR A 48 35.00 -16.38 -1.84
C TYR A 48 34.57 -14.91 -1.71
N ILE A 49 33.51 -14.52 -2.43
CA ILE A 49 33.05 -13.13 -2.41
C ILE A 49 32.48 -12.74 -1.05
N ASP A 50 31.82 -13.66 -0.34
CA ASP A 50 31.41 -13.48 1.05
C ASP A 50 32.60 -13.12 1.95
N SER A 51 33.73 -13.83 1.81
CA SER A 51 34.93 -13.54 2.60
C SER A 51 35.52 -12.17 2.30
N VAL A 52 35.50 -11.74 1.04
CA VAL A 52 35.98 -10.40 0.64
C VAL A 52 35.10 -9.32 1.26
N ILE A 53 33.77 -9.45 1.09
CA ILE A 53 32.78 -8.51 1.63
C ILE A 53 32.87 -8.43 3.16
N GLN A 54 33.02 -9.57 3.85
CA GLN A 54 33.18 -9.60 5.30
C GLN A 54 34.47 -8.89 5.76
N GLY A 55 35.54 -8.97 4.96
CA GLY A 55 36.77 -8.21 5.18
C GLY A 55 36.55 -6.70 5.14
N GLU A 56 35.80 -6.22 4.15
CA GLU A 56 35.44 -4.80 4.02
C GLU A 56 34.52 -4.32 5.15
N ILE A 57 33.52 -5.13 5.53
CA ILE A 57 32.65 -4.86 6.69
C ILE A 57 33.48 -4.68 7.97
N ASN A 58 34.45 -5.56 8.22
CA ASN A 58 35.29 -5.52 9.41
C ASN A 58 36.27 -4.33 9.40
N THR A 59 36.80 -3.98 8.23
CA THR A 59 37.74 -2.86 8.02
C THR A 59 37.05 -1.52 8.21
N HIS A 60 35.86 -1.36 7.64
CA HIS A 60 35.10 -0.11 7.64
C HIS A 60 34.08 -0.02 8.78
N LYS A 61 33.98 -1.05 9.63
CA LYS A 61 33.06 -1.10 10.78
C LYS A 61 31.59 -0.91 10.35
N LEU A 62 31.21 -1.55 9.25
CA LEU A 62 29.84 -1.52 8.74
C LEU A 62 28.92 -2.30 9.68
N VAL A 63 27.68 -1.85 9.86
CA VAL A 63 26.68 -2.50 10.73
C VAL A 63 25.72 -3.31 9.88
N GLY A 64 24.93 -2.65 9.04
CA GLY A 64 24.07 -3.25 8.02
C GLY A 64 24.57 -2.87 6.64
N PHE A 65 24.72 -3.85 5.77
CA PHE A 65 25.31 -3.67 4.44
C PHE A 65 24.69 -4.62 3.43
N SER A 66 24.21 -4.10 2.31
CA SER A 66 23.58 -4.88 1.25
C SER A 66 24.34 -4.70 -0.07
N VAL A 67 24.61 -5.81 -0.75
CA VAL A 67 25.47 -5.89 -1.93
C VAL A 67 24.73 -6.50 -3.10
N GLY A 68 24.86 -5.88 -4.27
CA GLY A 68 24.46 -6.42 -5.56
C GLY A 68 25.64 -6.50 -6.52
N LEU A 69 25.83 -7.64 -7.18
CA LEU A 69 26.86 -7.83 -8.20
C LEU A 69 26.22 -8.12 -9.56
N ILE A 70 26.74 -7.44 -10.58
CA ILE A 70 26.33 -7.56 -11.96
C ILE A 70 27.52 -8.08 -12.75
N LYS A 71 27.34 -9.18 -13.48
CA LYS A 71 28.37 -9.75 -14.34
C LYS A 71 27.81 -9.97 -15.73
N ASN A 72 28.53 -9.51 -16.75
CA ASN A 72 28.12 -9.62 -18.16
C ASN A 72 26.70 -9.07 -18.43
N GLY A 73 26.29 -8.01 -17.73
CA GLY A 73 24.99 -7.36 -17.88
C GLY A 73 23.84 -8.03 -17.13
N GLU A 74 24.11 -9.04 -16.30
CA GLU A 74 23.09 -9.77 -15.53
C GLU A 74 23.37 -9.67 -14.03
N ILE A 75 22.32 -9.51 -13.21
CA ILE A 75 22.45 -9.62 -11.75
C ILE A 75 22.84 -11.06 -11.43
N VAL A 76 23.96 -11.24 -10.73
CA VAL A 76 24.47 -12.56 -10.33
C VAL A 76 24.44 -12.81 -8.83
N TYR A 77 24.28 -11.75 -8.04
CA TYR A 77 24.32 -11.80 -6.59
C TYR A 77 23.56 -10.63 -5.96
N LEU A 78 22.73 -10.90 -4.95
CA LEU A 78 22.07 -9.93 -4.08
C LEU A 78 22.07 -10.49 -2.65
N LYS A 79 22.68 -9.81 -1.69
CA LYS A 79 22.71 -10.30 -0.29
C LYS A 79 22.89 -9.14 0.70
N GLY A 80 22.27 -9.29 1.87
CA GLY A 80 22.50 -8.43 3.03
C GLY A 80 23.43 -9.08 4.06
N TYR A 81 24.15 -8.24 4.79
CA TYR A 81 25.13 -8.59 5.81
C TYR A 81 24.93 -7.73 7.05
N GLY A 82 25.12 -8.34 8.21
CA GLY A 82 25.01 -7.66 9.49
C GLY A 82 23.58 -7.23 9.83
N LEU A 83 23.44 -6.13 10.57
CA LEU A 83 22.19 -5.72 11.20
C LEU A 83 21.59 -4.48 10.53
N LEU A 84 20.33 -4.62 10.14
CA LEU A 84 19.49 -3.51 9.71
C LEU A 84 19.15 -2.60 10.90
N ASP A 85 18.84 -3.22 12.05
CA ASP A 85 18.65 -2.57 13.33
C ASP A 85 19.12 -3.46 14.48
N SER A 86 20.01 -2.92 15.29
CA SER A 86 20.61 -3.58 16.45
C SER A 86 19.70 -3.59 17.67
N ALA A 87 18.67 -2.74 17.72
CA ALA A 87 17.72 -2.72 18.83
C ALA A 87 16.74 -3.90 18.74
N THR A 88 16.29 -4.21 17.52
CA THR A 88 15.38 -5.34 17.22
C THR A 88 16.11 -6.61 16.78
N ASN A 89 17.43 -6.54 16.61
CA ASN A 89 18.27 -7.61 16.05
C ASN A 89 17.80 -8.06 14.65
N GLN A 90 17.25 -7.14 13.87
CA GLN A 90 16.79 -7.38 12.51
C GLN A 90 18.00 -7.45 11.56
N ALA A 91 18.11 -8.56 10.81
CA ALA A 91 19.19 -8.75 9.84
C ALA A 91 18.95 -7.92 8.56
N ALA A 92 20.04 -7.40 7.99
CA ALA A 92 20.01 -6.77 6.67
C ALA A 92 19.80 -7.83 5.57
N ASN A 93 19.04 -7.49 4.53
CA ASN A 93 18.76 -8.36 3.39
C ASN A 93 18.65 -7.58 2.07
N ALA A 94 18.49 -8.29 0.94
CA ALA A 94 18.44 -7.69 -0.40
C ALA A 94 17.26 -6.72 -0.62
N ASN A 95 16.23 -6.79 0.23
CA ASN A 95 15.03 -5.94 0.20
C ASN A 95 15.06 -4.88 1.31
N SER A 96 16.14 -4.78 2.08
CA SER A 96 16.31 -3.75 3.11
C SER A 96 16.39 -2.36 2.48
N ILE A 97 15.71 -1.39 3.08
CA ILE A 97 15.57 -0.03 2.58
C ILE A 97 16.64 0.86 3.21
N TYR A 98 17.44 1.47 2.36
CA TYR A 98 18.50 2.41 2.73
C TYR A 98 18.30 3.74 2.00
N ARG A 99 18.83 4.81 2.59
CA ARG A 99 19.00 6.11 1.91
C ARG A 99 19.96 5.97 0.75
N TYR A 100 19.52 6.30 -0.45
CA TYR A 100 20.38 6.38 -1.63
C TYR A 100 21.22 7.64 -1.64
N ALA A 101 20.88 8.65 -0.85
CA ALA A 101 21.65 9.88 -0.77
C ALA A 101 21.92 10.43 -2.17
N SER A 102 23.13 10.89 -2.47
CA SER A 102 23.42 11.58 -3.72
C SER A 102 23.31 10.74 -4.99
N VAL A 103 23.17 9.41 -4.92
CA VAL A 103 22.72 8.58 -6.06
C VAL A 103 21.37 9.07 -6.61
N SER A 104 20.54 9.73 -5.78
CA SER A 104 19.27 10.35 -6.19
C SER A 104 19.43 11.34 -7.36
N LYS A 105 20.59 11.99 -7.48
CA LYS A 105 20.87 12.94 -8.58
C LYS A 105 20.83 12.29 -9.94
N THR A 106 21.25 11.03 -10.06
CA THR A 106 21.19 10.27 -11.30
C THR A 106 19.73 10.13 -11.76
N PHE A 107 18.81 9.80 -10.86
CA PHE A 107 17.37 9.69 -11.17
C PHE A 107 16.76 11.04 -11.58
N THR A 108 17.14 12.12 -10.88
CA THR A 108 16.73 13.48 -11.23
C THR A 108 17.20 13.88 -12.62
N ALA A 109 18.47 13.62 -12.96
CA ALA A 109 19.03 13.90 -14.27
C ALA A 109 18.37 13.06 -15.37
N ILE A 110 18.08 11.77 -15.11
CA ILE A 110 17.31 10.92 -16.05
C ILE A 110 15.94 11.55 -16.33
N SER A 111 15.21 11.98 -15.29
CA SER A 111 13.89 12.60 -15.45
C SER A 111 13.96 13.90 -16.28
N ALA A 112 14.93 14.77 -16.00
CA ALA A 112 15.16 15.99 -16.80
C ALA A 112 15.46 15.67 -18.27
N LEU A 113 16.35 14.70 -18.52
CA LEU A 113 16.73 14.31 -19.88
C LEU A 113 15.60 13.59 -20.63
N GLN A 114 14.73 12.85 -19.93
CA GLN A 114 13.50 12.31 -20.51
C GLN A 114 12.53 13.42 -20.91
N LEU A 115 12.37 14.47 -20.09
CA LEU A 115 11.59 15.66 -20.46
C LEU A 115 12.20 16.40 -21.66
N TRP A 116 13.54 16.42 -21.76
CA TRP A 116 14.25 16.97 -22.91
C TRP A 116 14.05 16.17 -24.19
N GLU A 117 14.16 14.83 -24.16
CA GLU A 117 13.78 13.98 -25.30
C GLU A 117 12.32 14.16 -25.71
N ASP A 118 11.47 14.32 -24.70
CA ASP A 118 10.05 14.57 -24.89
C ASP A 118 9.80 16.02 -25.35
N GLY A 119 10.79 16.89 -25.52
CA GLY A 119 10.62 18.27 -25.98
C GLY A 119 9.80 19.18 -25.05
N LEU A 120 9.68 18.80 -23.77
CA LEU A 120 8.97 19.55 -22.73
C LEU A 120 9.90 20.47 -21.94
N LEU A 121 11.21 20.28 -22.09
CA LEU A 121 12.27 21.00 -21.41
C LEU A 121 13.42 21.19 -22.41
N ASP A 122 14.04 22.36 -22.47
CA ASP A 122 15.34 22.52 -23.14
C ASP A 122 16.45 22.64 -22.08
N LEU A 123 17.58 21.95 -22.28
CA LEU A 123 18.71 22.01 -21.35
C LEU A 123 19.36 23.41 -21.32
N SER A 124 19.17 24.22 -22.35
CA SER A 124 19.62 25.60 -22.45
C SER A 124 18.60 26.62 -21.97
N ASP A 125 17.43 26.19 -21.49
CA ASP A 125 16.41 27.09 -20.95
C ASP A 125 16.93 27.83 -19.71
N ASP A 126 16.58 29.11 -19.59
CA ASP A 126 16.61 29.81 -18.30
C ASP A 126 15.64 29.09 -17.37
N VAL A 127 16.11 28.69 -16.18
CA VAL A 127 15.30 27.97 -15.18
C VAL A 127 14.00 28.71 -14.83
N ARG A 128 13.97 30.04 -14.96
CA ARG A 128 12.80 30.89 -14.67
C ARG A 128 11.70 30.82 -15.73
N ILE A 129 11.97 30.25 -16.91
CA ILE A 129 10.91 29.90 -17.88
C ILE A 129 9.93 28.92 -17.24
N HIS A 130 10.46 27.98 -16.45
CA HIS A 130 9.68 26.96 -15.77
C HIS A 130 9.29 27.36 -14.34
N VAL A 131 10.18 28.07 -13.64
CA VAL A 131 10.01 28.48 -12.23
C VAL A 131 10.11 30.01 -12.12
N PRO A 132 9.08 30.76 -12.55
CA PRO A 132 9.11 32.23 -12.59
C PRO A 132 9.26 32.89 -11.21
N GLU A 133 8.92 32.17 -10.14
CA GLU A 133 9.09 32.58 -8.75
C GLU A 133 10.55 32.53 -8.25
N TYR A 134 11.47 31.90 -9.00
CA TYR A 134 12.89 31.90 -8.64
C TYR A 134 13.52 33.27 -8.98
N PRO A 135 14.20 33.92 -8.02
CA PRO A 135 14.60 35.32 -8.18
C PRO A 135 15.74 35.49 -9.19
N VAL A 136 15.75 36.66 -9.84
CA VAL A 136 16.85 37.07 -10.73
C VAL A 136 18.14 37.18 -9.94
N LYS A 137 19.23 36.60 -10.47
CA LYS A 137 20.55 36.63 -9.84
C LYS A 137 21.45 37.66 -10.53
N PRO A 138 22.02 38.63 -9.79
CA PRO A 138 22.95 39.62 -10.35
C PRO A 138 24.17 38.99 -11.06
N GLN A 139 24.61 37.81 -10.62
CA GLN A 139 25.78 37.11 -11.14
C GLN A 139 25.57 36.50 -12.54
N GLY A 140 24.32 36.29 -12.97
CA GLY A 140 24.00 35.75 -14.29
C GLY A 140 22.80 34.80 -14.32
N THR A 141 22.40 34.43 -15.53
CA THR A 141 21.28 33.51 -15.79
C THR A 141 21.69 32.06 -15.51
N ILE A 142 20.86 31.34 -14.77
CA ILE A 142 21.03 29.91 -14.52
C ILE A 142 20.26 29.15 -15.61
N HIS A 143 20.94 28.29 -16.35
CA HIS A 143 20.32 27.37 -17.30
C HIS A 143 20.16 25.98 -16.70
N VAL A 144 19.27 25.16 -17.25
CA VAL A 144 18.97 23.81 -16.76
C VAL A 144 20.22 22.92 -16.74
N ASN A 145 21.03 22.94 -17.79
CA ASN A 145 22.30 22.20 -17.86
C ASN A 145 23.27 22.59 -16.74
N HIS A 146 23.30 23.86 -16.31
CA HIS A 146 24.15 24.31 -15.21
C HIS A 146 23.75 23.65 -13.89
N LEU A 147 22.46 23.34 -13.68
CA LEU A 147 22.00 22.63 -12.48
C LEU A 147 22.53 21.20 -12.47
N LEU A 148 22.33 20.48 -13.58
CA LEU A 148 22.68 19.06 -13.70
C LEU A 148 24.20 18.81 -13.66
N ALA A 149 25.00 19.76 -14.16
CA ALA A 149 26.46 19.69 -14.17
C ALA A 149 27.15 20.34 -12.95
N HIS A 150 26.39 20.82 -11.94
CA HIS A 150 26.95 21.55 -10.79
C HIS A 150 27.74 22.82 -11.16
N GLN A 151 27.24 23.57 -12.14
CA GLN A 151 27.82 24.81 -12.66
C GLN A 151 26.92 26.04 -12.41
N SER A 152 25.90 25.92 -11.56
CA SER A 152 24.91 26.97 -11.32
C SER A 152 25.40 28.10 -10.41
N GLY A 153 26.45 27.86 -9.61
CA GLY A 153 26.90 28.78 -8.57
C GLY A 153 26.01 28.80 -7.33
N ILE A 154 24.97 27.96 -7.23
CA ILE A 154 24.15 27.85 -6.02
C ILE A 154 24.96 27.15 -4.92
N SER A 155 24.96 27.69 -3.70
CA SER A 155 25.65 27.12 -2.52
C SER A 155 25.08 25.75 -2.11
N THR A 156 25.80 25.02 -1.26
CA THR A 156 25.29 23.82 -0.57
C THR A 156 25.34 23.92 0.96
N SER A 157 25.91 25.00 1.50
CA SER A 157 26.36 25.08 2.89
C SER A 157 25.66 26.16 3.73
N ASN A 158 24.79 26.96 3.13
CA ASN A 158 23.95 27.92 3.85
C ASN A 158 22.62 27.23 4.16
N GLN A 159 22.55 26.55 5.29
CA GLN A 159 21.29 25.96 5.75
C GLN A 159 20.54 27.00 6.57
N ASP A 160 19.42 27.49 6.06
CA ASP A 160 18.44 28.19 6.87
C ASP A 160 17.64 27.14 7.67
N ASN A 161 18.16 26.81 8.84
CA ASN A 161 17.56 25.79 9.70
C ASN A 161 16.11 26.12 10.08
N SER A 162 15.75 27.40 10.18
CA SER A 162 14.37 27.82 10.47
C SER A 162 13.47 27.58 9.27
N ALA A 163 13.93 27.84 8.05
CA ALA A 163 13.18 27.51 6.84
C ALA A 163 13.05 26.00 6.62
N ILE A 164 14.10 25.22 6.93
CA ILE A 164 14.05 23.75 6.89
C ILE A 164 13.04 23.22 7.91
N GLU A 165 13.08 23.69 9.15
CA GLU A 165 12.12 23.28 10.20
C GLU A 165 10.68 23.62 9.79
N GLN A 166 10.45 24.81 9.25
CA GLN A 166 9.13 25.21 8.75
C GLN A 166 8.67 24.31 7.59
N TYR A 167 9.54 24.04 6.61
CA TYR A 167 9.24 23.13 5.52
C TYR A 167 8.85 21.74 6.02
N THR A 168 9.64 21.16 6.92
CA THR A 168 9.36 19.84 7.52
C THR A 168 8.03 19.81 8.26
N VAL A 169 7.66 20.89 8.96
CA VAL A 169 6.36 21.01 9.63
C VAL A 169 5.21 21.07 8.62
N ASP A 170 5.37 21.83 7.53
CA ASP A 170 4.34 22.02 6.51
C ASP A 170 4.18 20.77 5.61
N HIS A 171 5.24 19.98 5.47
CA HIS A 171 5.35 18.85 4.53
C HIS A 171 5.75 17.55 5.25
N PRO A 172 4.98 17.08 6.25
CA PRO A 172 5.39 15.97 7.08
C PRO A 172 5.48 14.66 6.27
N ASN A 173 4.60 14.44 5.30
CA ASN A 173 4.48 13.15 4.60
C ASN A 173 4.79 13.22 3.09
N ASP A 174 5.28 14.34 2.58
CA ASP A 174 5.50 14.55 1.15
C ASP A 174 6.74 15.41 0.86
N TYR A 175 7.07 15.52 -0.44
CA TYR A 175 8.14 16.39 -0.93
C TYR A 175 7.56 17.31 -2.01
N ASP A 176 7.41 18.59 -1.69
CA ASP A 176 7.11 19.63 -2.66
C ASP A 176 8.40 20.37 -3.05
N ALA A 177 8.72 20.29 -4.34
CA ALA A 177 9.92 20.89 -4.92
C ALA A 177 9.87 22.43 -4.98
N ILE A 178 8.67 23.01 -5.06
CA ILE A 178 8.47 24.46 -5.19
C ILE A 178 8.60 25.12 -3.82
N ASP A 179 7.96 24.57 -2.81
CA ASP A 179 8.01 25.13 -1.45
C ASP A 179 9.42 24.98 -0.84
N ALA A 180 10.14 23.90 -1.20
CA ALA A 180 11.54 23.70 -0.80
C ALA A 180 12.49 24.81 -1.31
N LEU A 181 12.10 25.59 -2.34
CA LEU A 181 12.90 26.70 -2.84
C LEU A 181 13.07 27.81 -1.77
N ASP A 182 12.10 27.98 -0.87
CA ASP A 182 12.13 29.05 0.14
C ASP A 182 13.32 28.94 1.10
N ILE A 183 13.88 27.72 1.23
CA ILE A 183 15.07 27.43 2.03
C ILE A 183 16.32 28.18 1.52
N TYR A 184 16.47 28.37 0.21
CA TYR A 184 17.73 28.86 -0.37
C TYR A 184 17.58 29.84 -1.53
N LYS A 185 16.36 30.07 -2.06
CA LYS A 185 16.16 30.84 -3.31
C LYS A 185 16.67 32.26 -3.22
N ASN A 186 16.81 32.86 -2.04
CA ASN A 186 17.28 34.23 -1.85
C ASN A 186 18.81 34.37 -1.76
N GLU A 187 19.55 33.27 -1.73
CA GLU A 187 21.01 33.32 -1.61
C GLU A 187 21.72 33.87 -2.85
N SER A 188 22.85 34.54 -2.65
CA SER A 188 23.71 34.97 -3.75
C SER A 188 24.44 33.78 -4.38
N LEU A 189 24.65 33.81 -5.70
CA LEU A 189 25.47 32.82 -6.37
C LEU A 189 26.95 33.03 -6.03
N LEU A 190 27.69 31.93 -5.87
CA LEU A 190 29.12 31.89 -5.61
C LEU A 190 29.95 32.39 -6.79
N PHE A 191 29.44 32.25 -8.01
CA PHE A 191 30.08 32.65 -9.26
C PHE A 191 29.05 32.78 -10.39
N THR A 192 29.48 33.30 -11.54
CA THR A 192 28.64 33.38 -12.75
C THR A 192 28.33 31.97 -13.27
N PRO A 193 27.05 31.62 -13.49
CA PRO A 193 26.68 30.27 -13.96
C PRO A 193 27.45 29.86 -15.23
N GLY A 194 27.93 28.60 -15.25
CA GLY A 194 28.70 28.02 -16.34
C GLY A 194 30.22 28.25 -16.28
N THR A 195 30.73 29.17 -15.44
CA THR A 195 32.17 29.50 -15.44
C THR A 195 33.02 28.69 -14.47
N SER A 196 32.39 28.03 -13.48
CA SER A 196 33.06 27.26 -12.43
C SER A 196 32.21 26.06 -12.01
N TYR A 197 32.82 25.13 -11.27
CA TYR A 197 32.15 23.98 -10.67
C TYR A 197 31.98 24.18 -9.16
N HIS A 198 30.79 23.87 -8.64
CA HIS A 198 30.55 23.69 -7.22
C HIS A 198 29.39 22.72 -6.99
N TYR A 199 29.69 21.62 -6.29
CA TYR A 199 28.70 20.62 -5.94
C TYR A 199 27.58 21.24 -5.10
N SER A 200 26.35 21.15 -5.59
CA SER A 200 25.20 21.81 -4.99
C SER A 200 23.98 20.90 -4.90
N ASN A 201 23.55 20.60 -3.67
CA ASN A 201 22.28 19.92 -3.42
C ASN A 201 21.09 20.82 -3.78
N TYR A 202 21.16 22.10 -3.44
CA TYR A 202 20.14 23.09 -3.78
C TYR A 202 20.02 23.34 -5.28
N GLY A 203 21.10 23.20 -6.05
CA GLY A 203 21.03 23.17 -7.51
C GLY A 203 20.13 22.04 -8.03
N TYR A 204 20.21 20.86 -7.43
CA TYR A 204 19.36 19.72 -7.77
C TYR A 204 17.92 19.85 -7.25
N GLN A 205 17.72 20.53 -6.11
CA GLN A 205 16.36 20.90 -5.68
C GLN A 205 15.71 21.86 -6.69
N LEU A 206 16.46 22.84 -7.24
CA LEU A 206 15.92 23.72 -8.28
C LEU A 206 15.62 22.93 -9.55
N ALA A 207 16.45 21.95 -9.89
CA ALA A 207 16.20 21.07 -11.03
C ALA A 207 14.88 20.30 -10.83
N SER A 208 14.56 19.89 -9.61
CA SER A 208 13.30 19.21 -9.29
C SER A 208 12.06 20.11 -9.48
N ALA A 209 12.17 21.39 -9.14
CA ALA A 209 11.12 22.38 -9.40
C ALA A 209 10.92 22.61 -10.90
N VAL A 210 12.02 22.71 -11.66
CA VAL A 210 11.99 22.80 -13.13
C VAL A 210 11.32 21.56 -13.72
N ILE A 211 11.70 20.36 -13.29
CA ILE A 211 11.12 19.08 -13.74
C ILE A 211 9.61 19.03 -13.43
N ALA A 212 9.21 19.44 -12.23
CA ALA A 212 7.80 19.43 -11.83
C ALA A 212 6.95 20.35 -12.72
N ARG A 213 7.48 21.54 -13.03
CA ARG A 213 6.82 22.55 -13.88
C ARG A 213 6.79 22.13 -15.35
N ALA A 214 7.93 21.72 -15.91
CA ALA A 214 8.05 21.27 -17.29
C ALA A 214 7.19 20.01 -17.57
N GLY A 215 7.16 19.07 -16.62
CA GLY A 215 6.33 17.87 -16.71
C GLY A 215 4.86 18.06 -16.31
N ASN A 216 4.49 19.24 -15.79
CA ASN A 216 3.15 19.56 -15.27
C ASN A 216 2.60 18.52 -14.27
N ALA A 217 3.46 18.05 -13.35
CA ALA A 217 3.09 17.19 -12.22
C ALA A 217 4.12 17.31 -11.09
N PRO A 218 3.80 16.94 -9.84
CA PRO A 218 4.77 16.92 -8.76
C PRO A 218 6.01 16.09 -9.10
N PHE A 219 7.18 16.53 -8.64
CA PHE A 219 8.47 15.89 -8.94
C PHE A 219 8.47 14.39 -8.62
N VAL A 220 7.95 14.02 -7.45
CA VAL A 220 7.84 12.62 -7.00
C VAL A 220 6.99 11.78 -7.94
N SER A 221 5.88 12.34 -8.43
CA SER A 221 5.02 11.68 -9.40
C SER A 221 5.71 11.48 -10.75
N GLN A 222 6.55 12.45 -11.19
CA GLN A 222 7.35 12.30 -12.41
C GLN A 222 8.35 11.15 -12.28
N LEU A 223 9.08 11.05 -11.16
CA LEU A 223 9.99 9.93 -10.93
C LEU A 223 9.26 8.58 -10.91
N ARG A 224 8.14 8.50 -10.18
CA ARG A 224 7.36 7.26 -10.08
C ARG A 224 6.84 6.79 -11.43
N SER A 225 6.13 7.67 -12.16
CA SER A 225 5.49 7.31 -13.43
C SER A 225 6.44 7.15 -14.62
N ARG A 226 7.60 7.81 -14.60
CA ARG A 226 8.58 7.75 -15.71
C ARG A 226 9.71 6.74 -15.48
N ILE A 227 9.99 6.40 -14.22
CA ILE A 227 11.14 5.56 -13.86
C ILE A 227 10.70 4.37 -13.00
N PHE A 228 10.05 4.59 -11.85
CA PHE A 228 9.90 3.51 -10.86
C PHE A 228 8.92 2.43 -11.31
N ASP A 229 7.72 2.83 -11.74
CA ASP A 229 6.67 1.89 -12.14
C ASP A 229 7.01 1.25 -13.50
N GLN A 230 7.63 2.03 -14.40
CA GLN A 230 8.01 1.59 -15.75
C GLN A 230 9.04 0.46 -15.74
N HIS A 231 9.94 0.50 -14.76
CA HIS A 231 11.05 -0.44 -14.63
C HIS A 231 10.86 -1.44 -13.49
N ASN A 232 9.69 -1.43 -12.85
CA ASN A 232 9.34 -2.34 -11.79
C ASN A 232 10.33 -2.29 -10.61
N TYR A 233 10.53 -1.10 -10.04
CA TYR A 233 11.33 -0.87 -8.82
C TYR A 233 10.42 -0.85 -7.58
N PRO A 234 10.12 -2.01 -6.97
CA PRO A 234 9.14 -2.14 -5.89
C PRO A 234 9.35 -1.27 -4.67
N PHE A 235 10.58 -0.98 -4.28
CA PHE A 235 10.83 -0.27 -3.03
C PHE A 235 11.42 1.13 -3.21
N LEU A 236 11.64 1.56 -4.45
CA LEU A 236 12.21 2.87 -4.73
C LEU A 236 11.15 3.96 -4.54
N GLN A 237 11.44 4.90 -3.64
CA GLN A 237 10.53 6.01 -3.31
C GLN A 237 11.27 7.20 -2.72
N MET A 238 10.56 8.31 -2.51
CA MET A 238 11.04 9.41 -1.69
C MET A 238 10.96 9.03 -0.21
N GLU A 239 11.94 9.48 0.55
CA GLU A 239 11.85 9.50 2.01
C GLU A 239 10.88 10.59 2.44
N HIS A 240 10.07 10.27 3.44
CA HIS A 240 9.09 11.16 4.06
C HIS A 240 9.28 11.12 5.57
N HIS A 241 8.93 12.22 6.24
CA HIS A 241 8.98 12.30 7.70
C HIS A 241 7.67 11.75 8.32
N GLY A 242 7.63 11.52 9.64
CA GLY A 242 6.43 11.07 10.37
C GLY A 242 6.57 9.73 11.12
N ASP A 243 5.53 9.33 11.86
CA ASP A 243 5.44 8.07 12.65
C ASP A 243 5.47 6.78 11.78
N PHE A 244 5.74 6.91 10.48
CA PHE A 244 5.70 5.87 9.46
C PHE A 244 7.10 5.38 9.12
N TYR A 245 7.61 4.44 9.92
CA TYR A 245 8.79 3.65 9.52
C TYR A 245 8.48 2.91 8.22
N LEU A 246 9.34 3.09 7.19
CA LEU A 246 9.23 2.31 5.96
C LEU A 246 9.41 0.83 6.31
N TYR A 247 8.66 -0.04 5.62
CA TYR A 247 8.85 -1.48 5.78
C TYR A 247 10.32 -1.83 5.52
N ASN A 248 10.95 -2.54 6.46
CA ASN A 248 12.33 -2.99 6.35
C ASN A 248 13.36 -1.83 6.18
N GLN A 249 13.11 -0.67 6.79
CA GLN A 249 14.04 0.47 6.81
C GLN A 249 15.22 0.25 7.75
N ALA A 250 16.41 0.63 7.28
CA ALA A 250 17.62 0.59 8.08
C ALA A 250 17.62 1.64 9.19
N SER A 251 17.94 1.23 10.41
CA SER A 251 18.31 2.18 11.47
C SER A 251 19.64 2.85 11.15
N HIS A 252 19.78 4.11 11.56
CA HIS A 252 20.96 4.91 11.28
C HIS A 252 22.07 4.75 12.34
N TYR A 253 23.31 4.66 11.88
CA TYR A 253 24.51 4.53 12.73
C TYR A 253 25.55 5.60 12.37
N ASN A 254 26.33 6.03 13.35
CA ASN A 254 27.49 6.90 13.18
C ASN A 254 28.75 6.23 13.72
N ILE A 255 29.90 6.46 13.10
CA ILE A 255 31.18 6.08 13.69
C ILE A 255 31.55 7.10 14.79
N VAL A 256 31.56 6.66 16.05
CA VAL A 256 31.97 7.44 17.23
C VAL A 256 33.11 6.71 17.93
N GLY A 257 34.26 7.37 18.10
CA GLY A 257 35.42 6.76 18.76
C GLY A 257 35.95 5.49 18.06
N GLY A 258 35.75 5.37 16.74
CA GLY A 258 36.17 4.21 15.95
C GLY A 258 35.19 3.03 15.96
N ASN A 259 34.04 3.15 16.61
CA ASN A 259 32.99 2.13 16.64
C ASN A 259 31.67 2.69 16.11
N ALA A 260 30.85 1.83 15.50
CA ALA A 260 29.51 2.22 15.09
C ALA A 260 28.59 2.31 16.32
N SER A 261 27.97 3.46 16.49
CA SER A 261 26.97 3.74 17.52
C SER A 261 25.65 4.09 16.85
N ARG A 262 24.56 3.46 17.29
CA ARG A 262 23.21 3.78 16.79
C ARG A 262 22.93 5.24 17.08
N VAL A 263 22.42 5.96 16.08
CA VAL A 263 21.98 7.35 16.27
C VAL A 263 20.68 7.27 17.08
N ILE A 264 20.75 7.65 18.35
CA ILE A 264 19.60 7.71 19.26
C ILE A 264 19.49 9.17 19.70
N ASP A 265 18.48 9.88 19.22
CA ASP A 265 18.15 11.21 19.72
C ASP A 265 16.68 11.25 20.16
N GLY A 266 16.43 11.31 21.47
CA GLY A 266 15.08 11.45 22.05
C GLY A 266 14.05 10.36 21.71
N GLY A 267 14.44 9.24 21.08
CA GLY A 267 13.52 8.21 20.60
C GLY A 267 12.92 8.48 19.21
N ARG A 268 13.37 9.51 18.47
CA ARG A 268 12.96 9.78 17.08
C ARG A 268 14.18 9.92 16.18
N ASP A 269 14.11 9.36 14.99
CA ASP A 269 15.09 9.55 13.92
C ASP A 269 14.90 10.93 13.29
N ASN A 270 15.33 11.98 14.00
CA ASN A 270 14.95 13.37 13.71
C ASN A 270 15.84 14.06 12.66
N THR A 271 16.64 13.32 11.89
CA THR A 271 17.35 13.91 10.73
C THR A 271 16.47 13.82 9.50
N ASP A 272 15.45 14.67 9.46
CA ASP A 272 14.62 14.82 8.27
C ASP A 272 15.51 15.34 7.12
N ILE A 273 15.64 14.51 6.08
CA ILE A 273 16.31 14.86 4.83
C ILE A 273 15.33 14.92 3.66
N GLY A 274 14.02 14.81 3.93
CA GLY A 274 12.95 14.90 2.94
C GLY A 274 13.06 16.19 2.13
N PHE A 275 13.45 17.29 2.76
CA PHE A 275 13.73 18.56 2.07
C PHE A 275 14.84 18.47 1.00
N ILE A 276 15.84 17.58 1.16
CA ILE A 276 16.95 17.39 0.21
C ILE A 276 16.45 16.71 -1.09
N GLY A 277 15.32 16.02 -1.04
CA GLY A 277 14.51 15.78 -2.23
C GLY A 277 15.26 15.11 -3.38
N ALA A 278 15.20 15.74 -4.54
CA ALA A 278 15.91 15.35 -5.77
C ALA A 278 17.43 15.21 -5.67
N ALA A 279 18.06 15.79 -4.64
CA ALA A 279 19.50 15.72 -4.45
C ALA A 279 19.94 14.53 -3.59
N GLY A 280 19.05 13.95 -2.79
CA GLY A 280 19.45 13.05 -1.71
C GLY A 280 18.37 12.20 -1.05
N GLY A 281 17.10 12.53 -1.23
CA GLY A 281 15.98 11.98 -0.49
C GLY A 281 15.37 10.70 -1.06
N LEU A 282 15.98 10.03 -2.05
CA LEU A 282 15.50 8.71 -2.46
C LEU A 282 15.97 7.64 -1.47
N VAL A 283 15.09 6.68 -1.25
CA VAL A 283 15.32 5.46 -0.48
C VAL A 283 14.92 4.26 -1.33
N GLY A 284 15.57 3.12 -1.11
CA GLY A 284 15.25 1.89 -1.83
C GLY A 284 16.12 0.72 -1.41
N SER A 285 15.95 -0.39 -2.13
CA SER A 285 16.65 -1.65 -1.86
C SER A 285 17.84 -1.89 -2.79
N VAL A 286 18.81 -2.70 -2.38
CA VAL A 286 19.95 -3.04 -3.25
C VAL A 286 19.48 -3.78 -4.51
N ARG A 287 18.36 -4.50 -4.40
CA ARG A 287 17.65 -5.12 -5.53
C ARG A 287 17.25 -4.08 -6.57
N ASP A 288 16.53 -3.03 -6.16
CA ASP A 288 16.05 -2.00 -7.10
C ASP A 288 17.23 -1.26 -7.72
N LEU A 289 18.24 -0.90 -6.94
CA LEU A 289 19.41 -0.19 -7.47
C LEU A 289 20.28 -1.08 -8.38
N ALA A 290 20.33 -2.40 -8.14
CA ALA A 290 20.98 -3.35 -9.06
C ALA A 290 20.21 -3.47 -10.38
N GLN A 291 18.87 -3.59 -10.33
CA GLN A 291 18.05 -3.62 -11.54
C GLN A 291 18.17 -2.29 -12.31
N PHE A 292 18.13 -1.16 -11.60
CA PHE A 292 18.42 0.16 -12.16
C PHE A 292 19.78 0.21 -12.85
N THR A 293 20.82 -0.34 -12.23
CA THR A 293 22.17 -0.31 -12.80
C THR A 293 22.25 -1.11 -14.10
N VAL A 294 21.59 -2.27 -14.16
CA VAL A 294 21.44 -3.06 -15.40
C VAL A 294 20.68 -2.27 -16.46
N ASP A 295 19.58 -1.63 -16.09
CA ASP A 295 18.75 -0.84 -17.01
C ASP A 295 19.49 0.40 -17.52
N PHE A 296 20.29 1.04 -16.66
CA PHE A 296 21.07 2.23 -16.99
C PHE A 296 22.19 1.90 -17.98
N MET A 297 22.93 0.83 -17.70
CA MET A 297 23.99 0.31 -18.56
C MET A 297 23.47 -0.01 -19.97
N ASN A 298 22.25 -0.53 -20.08
CA ASN A 298 21.66 -0.98 -21.34
C ASN A 298 20.82 0.08 -22.07
N ASN A 299 20.80 1.34 -21.61
CA ASN A 299 19.99 2.43 -22.19
C ASN A 299 18.48 2.16 -22.16
N ASN A 300 17.96 1.62 -21.06
CA ASN A 300 16.52 1.34 -20.95
C ASN A 300 15.68 2.58 -20.58
N PHE A 301 16.31 3.73 -20.23
CA PHE A 301 15.59 4.94 -19.81
C PHE A 301 15.31 5.94 -20.93
N PHE A 302 16.08 5.91 -22.02
CA PHE A 302 16.03 6.90 -23.10
C PHE A 302 15.66 6.25 -24.42
N ASP A 303 14.88 6.98 -25.22
CA ASP A 303 14.51 6.51 -26.55
C ASP A 303 15.69 6.59 -27.52
N ASN A 304 16.63 7.51 -27.29
CA ASN A 304 17.82 7.71 -28.11
C ASN A 304 19.09 7.51 -27.29
N ARG A 305 20.04 6.73 -27.83
CA ARG A 305 21.35 6.49 -27.19
C ARG A 305 22.17 7.77 -27.01
N SER A 306 22.03 8.74 -27.92
CA SER A 306 22.71 10.04 -27.84
C SER A 306 22.34 10.84 -26.59
N THR A 307 21.15 10.63 -26.03
CA THR A 307 20.72 11.25 -24.77
C THR A 307 21.53 10.70 -23.60
N LEU A 308 21.74 9.39 -23.57
CA LEU A 308 22.59 8.75 -22.58
C LEU A 308 24.06 9.16 -22.73
N ASP A 309 24.55 9.26 -23.97
CA ASP A 309 25.91 9.74 -24.24
C ASP A 309 26.08 11.20 -23.78
N THR A 310 25.05 12.03 -23.96
CA THR A 310 25.02 13.41 -23.41
C THR A 310 25.08 13.39 -21.89
N MET A 311 24.30 12.52 -21.23
CA MET A 311 24.33 12.35 -19.78
C MET A 311 25.72 11.97 -19.26
N TRP A 312 26.43 11.10 -19.99
CA TRP A 312 27.77 10.60 -19.66
C TRP A 312 28.91 11.46 -20.21
N THR A 313 28.61 12.60 -20.83
CA THR A 313 29.65 13.53 -21.29
C THR A 313 30.15 14.37 -20.11
N VAL A 314 31.46 14.48 -19.94
CA VAL A 314 32.04 15.38 -18.93
C VAL A 314 31.82 16.83 -19.32
N HIS A 315 31.22 17.62 -18.43
CA HIS A 315 30.97 19.04 -18.65
C HIS A 315 31.99 19.90 -17.90
N THR A 316 32.95 20.50 -18.62
CA THR A 316 34.00 21.33 -18.01
C THR A 316 33.55 22.79 -17.82
N PRO A 317 33.88 23.44 -16.69
CA PRO A 317 34.65 22.92 -15.56
C PRO A 317 33.85 21.93 -14.70
N SER A 318 34.53 20.91 -14.17
CA SER A 318 33.96 19.90 -13.27
C SER A 318 34.92 19.52 -12.15
N LEU A 319 34.42 18.85 -11.10
CA LEU A 319 35.27 18.17 -10.12
C LEU A 319 36.21 17.21 -10.87
N ASN A 320 37.51 17.30 -10.62
CA ASN A 320 38.54 16.41 -11.18
C ASN A 320 38.44 16.11 -12.70
N GLY A 321 37.75 16.94 -13.48
CA GLY A 321 37.47 16.64 -14.89
C GLY A 321 36.59 15.40 -15.14
N ASN A 322 35.69 15.02 -14.22
CA ASN A 322 34.99 13.73 -14.28
C ASN A 322 33.47 13.76 -14.00
N TYR A 323 32.78 14.89 -14.14
CA TYR A 323 31.34 14.99 -13.82
C TYR A 323 30.49 15.23 -15.09
N GLY A 324 29.47 14.40 -15.29
CA GLY A 324 28.43 14.54 -16.33
C GLY A 324 27.12 15.10 -15.77
N PHE A 325 25.98 14.78 -16.38
CA PHE A 325 24.68 15.15 -15.80
C PHE A 325 24.24 14.12 -14.76
N GLY A 326 24.50 14.42 -13.48
CA GLY A 326 24.09 13.57 -12.35
C GLY A 326 24.85 12.25 -12.25
N VAL A 327 26.02 12.17 -12.87
CA VAL A 327 26.91 11.00 -12.88
C VAL A 327 28.37 11.43 -12.81
N ILE A 328 29.19 10.56 -12.24
CA ILE A 328 30.65 10.65 -12.31
C ILE A 328 31.11 9.69 -13.40
N VAL A 329 31.98 10.19 -14.29
CA VAL A 329 32.51 9.48 -15.45
C VAL A 329 34.01 9.38 -15.29
N GLY A 330 34.49 8.18 -14.97
CA GLY A 330 35.89 7.91 -14.72
C GLY A 330 36.36 6.68 -15.49
N THR A 331 37.38 6.03 -14.93
CA THR A 331 37.88 4.74 -15.44
C THR A 331 37.91 3.72 -14.32
N ASP A 332 37.75 2.45 -14.68
CA ASP A 332 37.92 1.34 -13.74
C ASP A 332 39.39 0.91 -13.62
N TYR A 333 39.66 -0.19 -12.89
CA TYR A 333 41.02 -0.69 -12.68
C TYR A 333 41.71 -1.21 -13.94
N LYS A 334 40.98 -1.39 -15.04
CA LYS A 334 41.49 -1.79 -16.36
C LYS A 334 41.68 -0.60 -17.31
N GLY A 335 41.19 0.57 -16.93
CA GLY A 335 41.17 1.74 -17.80
C GLY A 335 39.93 1.82 -18.70
N ASP A 336 38.96 0.92 -18.52
CA ASP A 336 37.67 0.99 -19.23
C ASP A 336 36.81 2.11 -18.62
N THR A 337 35.85 2.65 -19.39
CA THR A 337 34.97 3.70 -18.89
C THR A 337 34.18 3.18 -17.68
N ALA A 338 34.13 3.99 -16.63
CA ALA A 338 33.35 3.69 -15.43
C ALA A 338 32.30 4.79 -15.19
N ILE A 339 31.04 4.38 -15.09
CA ILE A 339 29.93 5.25 -14.72
C ILE A 339 29.56 4.95 -13.26
N THR A 340 29.52 5.99 -12.43
CA THR A 340 29.29 5.83 -11.00
C THR A 340 28.61 7.06 -10.40
N HIS A 341 27.98 6.88 -9.26
CA HIS A 341 27.71 7.96 -8.32
C HIS A 341 27.72 7.34 -6.92
N ASN A 342 28.32 8.04 -5.96
CA ASN A 342 28.26 7.65 -4.56
C ASN A 342 27.32 8.57 -3.79
N GLY A 343 26.76 8.09 -2.69
CA GLY A 343 25.94 8.86 -1.78
C GLY A 343 26.41 8.71 -0.35
N ALA A 344 26.40 9.82 0.38
CA ALA A 344 26.66 9.83 1.81
C ALA A 344 25.71 10.84 2.47
N LEU A 345 24.91 10.37 3.42
CA LEU A 345 24.07 11.16 4.32
C LEU A 345 24.11 10.52 5.71
N VAL A 346 23.48 11.16 6.68
CA VAL A 346 23.29 10.54 8.01
C VAL A 346 22.58 9.20 7.83
N GLY A 347 23.18 8.13 8.31
CA GLY A 347 22.69 6.77 8.26
C GLY A 347 22.57 6.17 6.86
N GLY A 348 23.12 6.82 5.83
CA GLY A 348 23.00 6.39 4.44
C GLY A 348 24.34 6.42 3.71
N ASN A 349 24.75 5.28 3.19
CA ASN A 349 25.89 5.16 2.29
C ASN A 349 25.50 4.33 1.08
N SER A 350 25.79 4.82 -0.11
CA SER A 350 25.38 4.18 -1.36
C SER A 350 26.44 4.31 -2.44
N LEU A 351 26.46 3.33 -3.34
CA LEU A 351 27.25 3.33 -4.56
C LEU A 351 26.54 2.47 -5.60
N TYR A 352 26.46 2.97 -6.83
CA TYR A 352 26.51 2.10 -8.00
C TYR A 352 27.79 2.40 -8.77
N PHE A 353 28.39 1.38 -9.38
CA PHE A 353 29.58 1.51 -10.20
C PHE A 353 29.56 0.43 -11.27
N PHE A 354 29.71 0.79 -12.54
CA PHE A 354 29.73 -0.18 -13.63
C PHE A 354 30.56 0.29 -14.82
N SER A 355 31.01 -0.66 -15.65
CA SER A 355 31.63 -0.40 -16.95
C SER A 355 30.68 -0.83 -18.08
N PRO A 356 30.32 0.07 -19.01
CA PRO A 356 29.55 -0.27 -20.20
C PRO A 356 30.24 -1.31 -21.11
N GLU A 357 31.57 -1.31 -21.17
CA GLU A 357 32.38 -2.17 -22.03
C GLU A 357 32.39 -3.62 -21.52
N SER A 358 32.72 -3.82 -20.24
CA SER A 358 32.74 -5.16 -19.63
C SER A 358 31.34 -5.66 -19.26
N LYS A 359 30.38 -4.75 -19.13
CA LYS A 359 29.05 -4.98 -18.57
C LYS A 359 29.06 -5.54 -17.15
N ASN A 360 30.15 -5.31 -16.41
CA ASN A 360 30.23 -5.64 -14.99
C ASN A 360 29.80 -4.43 -14.16
N GLY A 361 29.25 -4.68 -12.97
CA GLY A 361 28.84 -3.63 -12.06
C GLY A 361 28.67 -4.11 -10.63
N ILE A 362 28.68 -3.15 -9.70
CA ILE A 362 28.47 -3.36 -8.28
C ILE A 362 27.52 -2.30 -7.74
N VAL A 363 26.69 -2.71 -6.80
CA VAL A 363 25.79 -1.84 -6.03
C VAL A 363 25.97 -2.11 -4.55
N LEU A 364 26.16 -1.06 -3.77
CA LEU A 364 26.39 -1.13 -2.33
C LEU A 364 25.45 -0.18 -1.62
N LEU A 365 24.81 -0.65 -0.56
CA LEU A 365 23.99 0.16 0.35
C LEU A 365 24.35 -0.17 1.80
N GLY A 366 24.48 0.84 2.64
CA GLY A 366 24.82 0.66 4.05
C GLY A 366 24.22 1.73 4.95
N ASN A 367 24.11 1.41 6.24
CA ASN A 367 23.41 2.24 7.22
C ASN A 367 24.32 3.02 8.19
N VAL A 368 25.59 3.22 7.82
CA VAL A 368 26.62 3.83 8.68
C VAL A 368 27.18 5.12 8.07
N SER A 369 26.95 6.25 8.74
CA SER A 369 27.57 7.55 8.42
C SER A 369 29.07 7.54 8.67
N GLY A 370 29.80 8.36 7.92
CA GLY A 370 31.25 8.51 8.08
C GLY A 370 32.07 7.39 7.42
N THR A 371 31.40 6.45 6.76
CA THR A 371 32.01 5.52 5.81
C THR A 371 31.74 6.02 4.39
N GLN A 372 32.49 5.56 3.39
CA GLN A 372 32.32 6.00 2.01
C GLN A 372 32.40 4.81 1.06
N ALA A 373 31.29 4.41 0.44
CA ALA A 373 31.25 3.21 -0.40
C ALA A 373 32.23 3.23 -1.58
N TYR A 374 32.62 4.42 -2.05
CA TYR A 374 33.62 4.55 -3.11
C TYR A 374 35.02 4.08 -2.71
N THR A 375 35.34 3.96 -1.41
CA THR A 375 36.69 3.54 -0.97
C THR A 375 36.88 2.02 -1.02
N TYR A 376 35.79 1.25 -0.90
CA TYR A 376 35.83 -0.23 -0.91
C TYR A 376 35.06 -0.86 -2.08
N GLY A 377 34.14 -0.14 -2.72
CA GLY A 377 33.40 -0.64 -3.89
C GLY A 377 34.28 -1.08 -5.07
N PRO A 378 35.28 -0.28 -5.49
CA PRO A 378 36.23 -0.71 -6.52
C PRO A 378 37.03 -1.98 -6.13
N ALA A 379 37.31 -2.17 -4.84
CA ALA A 379 38.03 -3.34 -4.34
C ALA A 379 37.20 -4.63 -4.45
N ILE A 380 35.88 -4.55 -4.26
CA ILE A 380 34.96 -5.69 -4.49
C ILE A 380 34.69 -5.86 -5.99
N TYR A 381 34.53 -4.76 -6.74
CA TYR A 381 34.27 -4.78 -8.19
C TYR A 381 35.32 -5.57 -8.97
N LYS A 382 36.61 -5.41 -8.64
CA LYS A 382 37.70 -6.12 -9.33
C LYS A 382 37.60 -7.65 -9.21
N GLU A 383 36.89 -8.15 -8.20
CA GLU A 383 36.74 -9.59 -7.96
C GLU A 383 35.67 -10.23 -8.85
N ILE A 384 34.77 -9.43 -9.45
CA ILE A 384 33.64 -9.93 -10.25
C ILE A 384 34.13 -10.82 -11.40
N GLU A 385 35.26 -10.49 -12.03
CA GLU A 385 35.81 -11.25 -13.15
C GLU A 385 36.18 -12.69 -12.77
N ASN A 386 36.64 -12.88 -11.53
CA ASN A 386 37.05 -14.18 -10.99
C ASN A 386 35.86 -15.07 -10.59
N LEU A 387 34.64 -14.51 -10.53
CA LEU A 387 33.45 -15.25 -10.10
C LEU A 387 32.90 -16.17 -11.19
N THR A 388 32.67 -17.44 -10.86
CA THR A 388 32.02 -18.40 -11.75
C THR A 388 30.52 -18.41 -11.50
N VAL A 389 29.72 -18.46 -12.56
CA VAL A 389 28.25 -18.45 -12.53
C VAL A 389 27.71 -19.83 -12.92
N SER A 390 26.75 -20.37 -12.17
CA SER A 390 26.15 -21.69 -12.39
C SER A 390 24.64 -21.77 -12.17
N GLY A 391 24.03 -20.78 -11.52
CA GLY A 391 22.58 -20.75 -11.23
C GLY A 391 21.73 -20.11 -12.33
N PRO A 392 20.40 -20.16 -12.19
CA PRO A 392 19.46 -19.55 -13.15
C PRO A 392 19.61 -18.04 -13.19
N ALA A 393 19.20 -17.43 -14.31
CA ALA A 393 19.15 -15.99 -14.46
C ALA A 393 18.21 -15.37 -13.41
N TYR A 394 18.56 -14.18 -12.94
CA TYR A 394 17.73 -13.42 -12.02
C TYR A 394 16.41 -13.03 -12.68
N THR A 395 15.30 -13.35 -12.03
CA THR A 395 13.97 -12.82 -12.35
C THR A 395 13.56 -11.93 -11.20
N ASN A 396 13.19 -10.65 -11.44
CA ASN A 396 12.71 -9.74 -10.40
C ASN A 396 11.26 -10.10 -10.01
N PRO A 397 11.02 -10.99 -9.03
CA PRO A 397 9.78 -11.74 -8.94
C PRO A 397 8.76 -11.09 -8.00
N ILE A 398 8.91 -9.80 -7.68
CA ILE A 398 8.07 -9.15 -6.67
C ILE A 398 6.70 -8.83 -7.28
N PRO A 399 5.62 -9.45 -6.78
CA PRO A 399 4.30 -9.30 -7.39
C PRO A 399 3.70 -7.91 -7.10
N HIS A 400 2.98 -7.36 -8.08
CA HIS A 400 2.19 -6.13 -7.93
C HIS A 400 0.90 -6.31 -7.11
N SER A 401 0.71 -7.47 -6.49
CA SER A 401 -0.43 -7.78 -5.63
C SER A 401 0.00 -8.72 -4.52
N LEU A 402 -0.47 -8.47 -3.30
CA LEU A 402 -0.23 -9.37 -2.18
C LEU A 402 -1.21 -10.56 -2.22
N ILE A 403 -0.79 -11.69 -1.65
CA ILE A 403 -1.66 -12.85 -1.49
C ILE A 403 -2.74 -12.52 -0.43
N LYS A 404 -3.99 -12.94 -0.66
CA LYS A 404 -5.06 -12.69 0.31
C LYS A 404 -4.81 -13.45 1.63
N PRO A 405 -5.05 -12.82 2.80
CA PRO A 405 -5.00 -13.51 4.09
C PRO A 405 -6.06 -14.61 4.20
N VAL A 406 -5.79 -15.58 5.05
CA VAL A 406 -6.66 -16.69 5.45
C VAL A 406 -6.84 -16.62 6.97
N ILE A 407 -8.09 -16.46 7.40
CA ILE A 407 -8.47 -16.42 8.82
C ILE A 407 -8.48 -17.86 9.34
N ASN A 408 -7.74 -18.12 10.41
CA ASN A 408 -7.52 -19.48 10.94
C ASN A 408 -8.08 -19.69 12.36
N SER A 409 -8.49 -18.63 13.06
CA SER A 409 -8.85 -18.72 14.49
C SER A 409 -10.28 -19.17 14.76
N ILE A 410 -11.22 -18.91 13.85
CA ILE A 410 -12.66 -19.18 14.05
C ILE A 410 -13.24 -19.84 12.80
N PRO A 411 -13.93 -20.99 12.93
CA PRO A 411 -14.63 -21.60 11.80
C PRO A 411 -15.77 -20.71 11.27
N ASN A 412 -16.05 -20.83 9.98
CA ASN A 412 -17.16 -20.08 9.39
C ASN A 412 -18.52 -20.58 9.90
N ASN A 413 -19.45 -19.65 10.13
CA ASN A 413 -20.76 -19.86 10.74
C ASN A 413 -20.72 -20.33 12.21
N SER A 414 -19.67 -20.01 12.96
CA SER A 414 -19.59 -20.33 14.40
C SER A 414 -20.41 -19.37 15.27
N THR A 415 -20.90 -19.88 16.40
CA THR A 415 -21.50 -19.06 17.47
C THR A 415 -20.46 -18.78 18.54
N CYS A 416 -20.13 -17.51 18.78
CA CYS A 416 -19.17 -17.06 19.78
C CYS A 416 -19.89 -16.67 21.08
N GLN A 417 -19.55 -17.33 22.19
CA GLN A 417 -20.08 -17.09 23.55
C GLN A 417 -19.56 -15.80 24.21
N SER A 418 -18.96 -14.92 23.44
CA SER A 418 -18.36 -13.69 23.92
C SER A 418 -18.62 -12.55 22.93
N THR A 419 -18.79 -11.36 23.49
CA THR A 419 -18.82 -10.10 22.74
C THR A 419 -17.41 -9.61 22.37
N ASN A 420 -16.37 -10.32 22.83
CA ASN A 420 -14.97 -10.09 22.50
C ASN A 420 -14.41 -11.33 21.78
N ILE A 421 -13.97 -11.16 20.54
CA ILE A 421 -13.42 -12.25 19.72
C ILE A 421 -11.97 -11.97 19.36
N GLN A 422 -11.15 -13.02 19.37
CA GLN A 422 -9.80 -12.97 18.83
C GLN A 422 -9.80 -13.50 17.39
N LEU A 423 -9.26 -12.71 16.48
CA LEU A 423 -9.06 -13.08 15.09
C LEU A 423 -7.58 -13.24 14.80
N ASP A 424 -7.19 -14.37 14.23
CA ASP A 424 -5.83 -14.65 13.78
C ASP A 424 -5.83 -15.10 12.31
N TRP A 425 -4.80 -14.71 11.57
CA TRP A 425 -4.62 -15.08 10.16
C TRP A 425 -3.17 -15.46 9.86
N ASN A 426 -2.96 -16.10 8.69
CA ASN A 426 -1.60 -16.43 8.25
C ASN A 426 -0.81 -15.17 7.87
N HIS A 427 0.51 -15.23 8.07
CA HIS A 427 1.43 -14.26 7.51
C HIS A 427 1.29 -14.17 5.97
N VAL A 428 1.28 -12.94 5.46
CA VAL A 428 1.33 -12.63 4.03
C VAL A 428 2.68 -11.99 3.74
N ASP A 429 3.44 -12.58 2.82
CA ASP A 429 4.76 -12.07 2.43
C ASP A 429 4.68 -10.64 1.93
N TYR A 430 5.66 -9.83 2.35
CA TYR A 430 5.74 -8.40 2.09
C TYR A 430 4.60 -7.55 2.68
N ALA A 431 3.66 -8.08 3.46
CA ALA A 431 2.67 -7.20 4.12
C ALA A 431 3.36 -6.30 5.17
N ASP A 432 3.08 -4.99 5.15
CA ASP A 432 3.49 -4.06 6.22
C ASP A 432 2.39 -3.90 7.29
N GLU A 433 1.12 -4.10 6.90
CA GLU A 433 -0.04 -4.02 7.77
C GLU A 433 -1.24 -4.84 7.24
N TYR A 434 -2.25 -5.02 8.10
CA TYR A 434 -3.47 -5.74 7.82
C TYR A 434 -4.70 -4.91 8.16
N TYR A 435 -5.67 -4.91 7.26
CA TYR A 435 -6.93 -4.20 7.36
C TYR A 435 -8.01 -5.24 7.66
N ILE A 436 -8.78 -5.02 8.72
CA ILE A 436 -9.88 -5.89 9.13
C ILE A 436 -11.15 -5.09 9.00
N GLU A 437 -12.14 -5.61 8.25
CA GLU A 437 -13.48 -5.04 8.21
C GLU A 437 -14.48 -5.99 8.86
N TYR A 438 -15.40 -5.44 9.65
CA TYR A 438 -16.51 -6.21 10.22
C TYR A 438 -17.82 -5.44 10.19
N ALA A 439 -18.93 -6.13 9.93
CA ALA A 439 -20.26 -5.53 9.80
C ALA A 439 -21.37 -6.50 10.20
N LYS A 440 -22.56 -5.99 10.50
CA LYS A 440 -23.76 -6.82 10.77
C LYS A 440 -24.47 -7.30 9.49
N ALA A 441 -23.97 -6.89 8.33
CA ALA A 441 -24.54 -7.23 7.03
C ALA A 441 -23.44 -7.73 6.07
N PRO A 442 -23.73 -8.73 5.23
CA PRO A 442 -22.74 -9.37 4.35
C PRO A 442 -22.19 -8.45 3.26
N ASN A 443 -22.88 -7.35 2.96
CA ASN A 443 -22.42 -6.35 1.99
C ASN A 443 -21.47 -5.30 2.60
N PHE A 444 -21.13 -5.41 3.89
CA PHE A 444 -20.25 -4.49 4.60
C PHE A 444 -20.74 -3.02 4.59
N ASN A 445 -22.06 -2.81 4.49
CA ASN A 445 -22.66 -1.50 4.70
C ASN A 445 -22.42 -1.03 6.16
N ASN A 446 -21.88 0.18 6.33
CA ASN A 446 -21.47 0.72 7.62
C ASN A 446 -20.45 -0.18 8.37
N ALA A 447 -19.58 -0.88 7.63
CA ALA A 447 -18.55 -1.74 8.21
C ALA A 447 -17.57 -0.94 9.06
N GLN A 448 -17.27 -1.48 10.23
CA GLN A 448 -16.21 -1.04 11.11
C GLN A 448 -14.86 -1.56 10.59
N GLN A 449 -13.78 -0.82 10.83
CA GLN A 449 -12.45 -1.18 10.34
C GLN A 449 -11.39 -1.09 11.45
N ILE A 450 -10.43 -2.01 11.44
CA ILE A 450 -9.24 -1.99 12.29
C ILE A 450 -8.01 -2.13 11.39
N VAL A 451 -6.92 -1.44 11.73
CA VAL A 451 -5.61 -1.58 11.09
C VAL A 451 -4.61 -2.05 12.13
N THR A 452 -3.83 -3.07 11.82
CA THR A 452 -2.81 -3.62 12.72
C THR A 452 -1.60 -4.12 11.94
N LYS A 453 -0.43 -4.13 12.57
CA LYS A 453 0.79 -4.79 12.05
C LYS A 453 0.94 -6.22 12.57
N GLU A 454 0.16 -6.57 13.60
CA GLU A 454 0.16 -7.90 14.20
C GLU A 454 -0.65 -8.89 13.34
N LEU A 455 -0.38 -10.18 13.49
CA LEU A 455 -1.14 -11.25 12.83
C LEU A 455 -2.44 -11.64 13.58
N SER A 456 -2.78 -10.87 14.61
CA SER A 456 -3.93 -11.08 15.47
C SER A 456 -4.57 -9.77 15.93
N VAL A 457 -5.90 -9.77 16.13
CA VAL A 457 -6.62 -8.64 16.71
C VAL A 457 -7.78 -9.10 17.59
N TYR A 458 -8.07 -8.34 18.65
CA TYR A 458 -9.31 -8.48 19.42
C TYR A 458 -10.37 -7.51 18.89
N ILE A 459 -11.52 -8.03 18.46
CA ILE A 459 -12.71 -7.22 18.22
C ILE A 459 -13.56 -7.28 19.48
N SER A 460 -13.73 -6.13 20.14
CA SER A 460 -14.43 -6.02 21.41
C SER A 460 -15.78 -5.32 21.31
N ASN A 461 -16.61 -5.51 22.33
CA ASN A 461 -17.92 -4.86 22.46
C ASN A 461 -18.89 -5.15 21.29
N LEU A 462 -18.81 -6.35 20.71
CA LEU A 462 -19.82 -6.82 19.77
C LEU A 462 -21.17 -6.91 20.49
N GLN A 463 -22.27 -6.64 19.78
CA GLN A 463 -23.60 -6.78 20.36
C GLN A 463 -23.94 -8.25 20.51
N GLU A 464 -24.57 -8.61 21.62
CA GLU A 464 -25.06 -9.95 21.88
C GLU A 464 -26.17 -10.35 20.89
N TYR A 465 -26.25 -11.65 20.58
CA TYR A 465 -27.29 -12.22 19.70
C TYR A 465 -27.33 -11.60 18.30
N LYS A 466 -26.18 -11.23 17.74
CA LYS A 466 -26.06 -10.62 16.41
C LYS A 466 -25.13 -11.38 15.48
N ASP A 467 -25.48 -11.40 14.21
CA ASP A 467 -24.62 -11.85 13.13
C ASP A 467 -23.57 -10.78 12.80
N TYR A 468 -22.34 -11.25 12.57
CA TYR A 468 -21.21 -10.43 12.14
C TYR A 468 -20.50 -11.10 10.97
N TYR A 469 -20.15 -10.28 9.98
CA TYR A 469 -19.40 -10.63 8.78
C TYR A 469 -18.06 -9.92 8.86
N ILE A 470 -16.97 -10.67 8.75
CA ILE A 470 -15.60 -10.22 9.02
C ILE A 470 -14.72 -10.60 7.83
N ARG A 471 -13.79 -9.73 7.43
CA ARG A 471 -12.78 -10.01 6.40
C ARG A 471 -11.47 -9.29 6.69
N VAL A 472 -10.35 -9.87 6.25
CA VAL A 472 -8.99 -9.34 6.46
C VAL A 472 -8.30 -9.12 5.11
N LYS A 473 -7.50 -8.08 4.98
CA LYS A 473 -6.72 -7.74 3.77
C LYS A 473 -5.31 -7.35 4.18
N ALA A 474 -4.31 -7.96 3.57
CA ALA A 474 -2.92 -7.53 3.68
C ALA A 474 -2.66 -6.32 2.79
N VAL A 475 -1.84 -5.40 3.28
CA VAL A 475 -1.42 -4.16 2.62
C VAL A 475 0.10 -4.01 2.79
N ASN A 476 0.77 -3.49 1.76
CA ASN A 476 2.10 -2.92 1.84
C ASN A 476 2.04 -1.49 1.31
N ARG A 477 2.14 -0.48 2.18
CA ARG A 477 2.07 0.93 1.77
C ARG A 477 3.24 1.40 0.90
N TYR A 478 4.35 0.69 0.94
CA TYR A 478 5.63 1.11 0.35
C TYR A 478 5.93 0.37 -0.96
N LEU A 479 5.49 -0.88 -1.06
CA LEU A 479 5.66 -1.71 -2.25
C LEU A 479 4.90 -1.08 -3.43
N TYR A 480 5.62 -0.70 -4.48
CA TYR A 480 5.10 0.03 -5.66
C TYR A 480 4.30 1.30 -5.30
N GLY A 481 4.66 1.97 -4.19
CA GLY A 481 3.93 3.13 -3.68
C GLY A 481 2.53 2.80 -3.11
N GLY A 482 2.27 1.52 -2.80
CA GLY A 482 1.04 1.04 -2.19
C GLY A 482 0.47 -0.19 -2.92
N THR A 483 0.71 -1.39 -2.37
CA THR A 483 0.18 -2.66 -2.87
C THR A 483 -0.80 -3.26 -1.87
N GLU A 484 -1.89 -3.85 -2.35
CA GLU A 484 -2.86 -4.56 -1.50
C GLU A 484 -3.11 -5.97 -2.00
N SER A 485 -3.62 -6.81 -1.11
CA SER A 485 -4.23 -8.10 -1.47
C SER A 485 -5.73 -7.95 -1.77
N LEU A 486 -6.33 -9.00 -2.34
CA LEU A 486 -7.78 -9.19 -2.23
C LEU A 486 -8.18 -9.42 -0.77
N TRP A 487 -9.41 -9.07 -0.42
CA TRP A 487 -9.97 -9.46 0.88
C TRP A 487 -9.97 -10.99 1.05
N SER A 488 -9.77 -11.44 2.28
CA SER A 488 -9.98 -12.82 2.70
C SER A 488 -11.41 -13.26 2.36
N ASN A 489 -11.66 -14.57 2.42
CA ASN A 489 -13.04 -15.04 2.45
C ASN A 489 -13.75 -14.40 3.66
N THR A 490 -15.03 -14.04 3.48
CA THR A 490 -15.84 -13.47 4.55
C THR A 490 -16.14 -14.54 5.59
N LEU A 491 -15.66 -14.32 6.81
CA LEU A 491 -16.02 -15.07 8.00
C LEU A 491 -17.37 -14.55 8.49
N HIS A 492 -18.32 -15.45 8.68
CA HIS A 492 -19.61 -15.18 9.33
C HIS A 492 -19.60 -15.82 10.72
N ILE A 493 -19.95 -15.05 11.73
CA ILE A 493 -20.12 -15.52 13.10
C ILE A 493 -21.42 -14.98 13.68
N LYS A 494 -21.91 -15.63 14.74
CA LYS A 494 -23.02 -15.14 15.55
C LYS A 494 -22.55 -14.98 16.98
N THR A 495 -22.75 -13.82 17.60
CA THR A 495 -22.52 -13.68 19.05
C THR A 495 -23.71 -14.28 19.81
N SER A 496 -23.47 -14.92 20.94
CA SER A 496 -24.48 -15.20 21.96
C SER A 496 -24.30 -14.26 23.15
N GLY A 497 -25.33 -14.11 23.97
CA GLY A 497 -25.27 -13.27 25.18
C GLY A 497 -24.41 -13.91 26.25
N MET A 498 -23.74 -13.07 27.02
CA MET A 498 -23.04 -13.48 28.23
C MET A 498 -24.12 -13.90 29.24
N GLN A 499 -24.15 -15.16 29.67
CA GLN A 499 -25.05 -15.58 30.76
C GLN A 499 -24.70 -14.74 31.99
N VAL A 500 -25.70 -14.07 32.57
CA VAL A 500 -25.52 -13.37 33.86
C VAL A 500 -25.51 -14.44 34.94
N PRO A 501 -24.58 -14.41 35.92
CA PRO A 501 -24.62 -15.32 37.06
C PRO A 501 -26.01 -15.32 37.69
N THR A 502 -26.62 -16.51 37.74
CA THR A 502 -27.94 -16.73 38.31
C THR A 502 -27.87 -16.41 39.79
N THR A 503 -28.75 -15.54 40.28
CA THR A 503 -28.90 -15.32 41.72
C THR A 503 -29.98 -16.26 42.23
N LEU A 504 -29.62 -17.14 43.17
CA LEU A 504 -30.58 -18.00 43.87
C LEU A 504 -31.18 -17.27 45.09
N PRO A 505 -32.47 -17.46 45.41
CA PRO A 505 -33.37 -18.44 44.80
C PRO A 505 -33.84 -18.03 43.40
N PHE A 506 -33.69 -18.95 42.44
CA PHE A 506 -34.32 -18.85 41.13
C PHE A 506 -35.77 -19.30 41.27
N PHE A 507 -36.69 -18.57 40.66
CA PHE A 507 -38.11 -18.90 40.64
C PHE A 507 -38.71 -18.65 39.26
N GLU A 508 -39.49 -19.59 38.77
CA GLU A 508 -40.24 -19.50 37.52
C GLU A 508 -41.63 -20.12 37.71
N ASP A 509 -42.67 -19.28 37.60
CA ASP A 509 -44.09 -19.65 37.65
C ASP A 509 -44.81 -19.46 36.29
N PHE A 510 -44.09 -19.09 35.24
CA PHE A 510 -44.61 -18.88 33.88
C PHE A 510 -45.69 -17.79 33.74
N GLU A 511 -45.96 -17.01 34.79
CA GLU A 511 -47.01 -16.00 34.77
C GLU A 511 -46.64 -14.78 33.90
N ASP A 512 -45.36 -14.55 33.64
CA ASP A 512 -44.88 -13.47 32.75
C ASP A 512 -44.87 -13.83 31.26
N ILE A 513 -45.15 -15.09 30.89
CA ILE A 513 -45.13 -15.53 29.49
C ILE A 513 -46.41 -15.11 28.75
N GLN A 514 -46.25 -14.38 27.63
CA GLN A 514 -47.38 -13.87 26.82
C GLN A 514 -47.69 -14.69 25.54
N TYR A 515 -47.05 -15.84 25.32
CA TYR A 515 -47.18 -16.62 24.07
C TYR A 515 -48.24 -17.73 24.12
N GLN A 516 -48.86 -18.08 22.98
CA GLN A 516 -49.98 -19.05 22.91
C GLN A 516 -49.71 -20.36 22.14
N ASP A 517 -48.67 -20.53 21.32
CA ASP A 517 -48.28 -21.85 20.77
C ASP A 517 -46.87 -21.73 20.15
N ILE A 518 -45.96 -22.69 20.40
CA ILE A 518 -44.63 -22.72 19.78
C ILE A 518 -44.51 -24.00 18.95
N ASP A 519 -44.52 -23.88 17.63
CA ASP A 519 -44.12 -24.96 16.73
C ASP A 519 -42.63 -24.86 16.31
N SER A 520 -42.03 -26.05 16.18
CA SER A 520 -40.69 -26.41 15.69
C SER A 520 -39.65 -25.29 15.39
N ASN A 521 -38.94 -24.82 16.43
CA ASN A 521 -37.57 -24.23 16.43
C ASN A 521 -37.38 -22.80 17.01
N ASN A 522 -38.21 -22.37 17.96
CA ASN A 522 -37.95 -21.10 18.66
C ASN A 522 -37.38 -21.31 20.07
N ASN A 523 -36.21 -20.71 20.31
CA ASN A 523 -35.74 -20.42 21.67
C ASN A 523 -36.57 -19.25 22.22
N PHE A 524 -36.95 -19.31 23.49
CA PHE A 524 -37.78 -18.28 24.12
C PHE A 524 -37.13 -17.78 25.42
N SER A 525 -37.41 -16.52 25.75
CA SER A 525 -37.06 -15.91 27.02
C SER A 525 -38.33 -15.58 27.79
N ASN A 526 -38.37 -15.92 29.07
CA ASN A 526 -39.34 -15.33 30.00
C ASN A 526 -39.01 -13.84 30.19
N GLY A 527 -39.97 -13.04 30.69
CA GLY A 527 -39.76 -11.61 30.96
C GLY A 527 -38.64 -11.29 31.97
N ASN A 528 -38.06 -12.33 32.60
CA ASN A 528 -37.07 -12.25 33.67
C ASN A 528 -35.62 -12.52 33.19
N GLY A 529 -35.40 -12.64 31.87
CA GLY A 529 -34.05 -12.64 31.28
C GLY A 529 -33.34 -14.00 31.20
N TYR A 530 -34.00 -15.11 31.57
CA TYR A 530 -33.42 -16.45 31.52
C TYR A 530 -33.73 -17.16 30.20
N TYR A 531 -32.77 -17.97 29.71
CA TYR A 531 -32.80 -18.55 28.38
C TYR A 531 -33.27 -20.01 28.38
N TRP A 532 -34.36 -20.26 27.65
CA TRP A 532 -34.89 -21.60 27.42
C TRP A 532 -34.68 -22.03 25.97
N SER A 533 -34.11 -23.21 25.77
CA SER A 533 -33.98 -23.82 24.45
C SER A 533 -34.89 -25.04 24.31
N TYR A 534 -35.61 -25.10 23.20
CA TYR A 534 -36.51 -26.22 22.88
C TYR A 534 -35.91 -27.08 21.77
N ASN A 535 -35.79 -28.39 22.01
CA ASN A 535 -35.27 -29.38 21.08
C ASN A 535 -36.31 -30.49 20.85
N PRO A 536 -37.19 -30.39 19.84
CA PRO A 536 -38.13 -31.44 19.49
C PRO A 536 -37.43 -32.61 18.77
N ILE A 537 -37.79 -33.85 19.11
CA ILE A 537 -37.41 -35.04 18.36
C ILE A 537 -38.70 -35.71 17.86
N GLY A 538 -38.94 -35.66 16.56
CA GLY A 538 -40.14 -36.18 15.89
C GLY A 538 -41.10 -35.07 15.40
N VAL A 539 -41.87 -35.36 14.36
CA VAL A 539 -42.66 -34.36 13.60
C VAL A 539 -43.89 -33.79 14.33
N ASN A 540 -44.23 -34.31 15.51
CA ASN A 540 -45.44 -33.96 16.26
C ASN A 540 -45.18 -33.50 17.70
N ALA A 541 -43.91 -33.28 18.08
CA ALA A 541 -43.54 -32.69 19.36
C ALA A 541 -44.02 -31.23 19.42
N ARG A 542 -44.62 -30.82 20.54
CA ARG A 542 -45.09 -29.45 20.78
C ARG A 542 -44.84 -29.02 22.22
N ILE A 543 -44.60 -27.73 22.40
CA ILE A 543 -44.69 -27.06 23.70
C ILE A 543 -45.78 -26.00 23.69
N LYS A 544 -46.46 -25.86 24.82
CA LYS A 544 -47.36 -24.74 25.10
C LYS A 544 -46.89 -24.03 26.34
N ALA A 545 -46.99 -22.71 26.33
CA ALA A 545 -46.75 -21.88 27.50
C ALA A 545 -47.92 -20.92 27.66
N GLY A 546 -48.11 -20.35 28.85
CA GLY A 546 -49.16 -19.37 29.08
C GLY A 546 -50.55 -20.00 29.30
N THR A 547 -51.61 -19.34 28.83
CA THR A 547 -53.01 -19.68 29.17
C THR A 547 -53.55 -20.93 28.48
N ASP A 548 -52.84 -21.43 27.46
CA ASP A 548 -53.30 -22.46 26.52
C ASP A 548 -52.80 -23.87 26.89
N CYS A 549 -52.12 -23.96 28.03
CA CYS A 549 -51.67 -25.21 28.65
C CYS A 549 -52.83 -26.09 29.10
N ALA A 550 -52.62 -27.41 29.05
CA ALA A 550 -53.65 -28.41 29.36
C ALA A 550 -54.09 -28.35 30.83
N TYR A 551 -53.17 -28.01 31.74
CA TYR A 551 -53.41 -27.85 33.16
C TYR A 551 -52.77 -26.55 33.66
N LYS A 552 -53.37 -25.94 34.68
CA LYS A 552 -52.86 -24.74 35.36
C LYS A 552 -52.70 -25.15 36.81
N ILE A 553 -51.45 -25.24 37.27
CA ILE A 553 -51.15 -25.86 38.56
C ILE A 553 -51.28 -24.79 39.64
N SER A 554 -50.68 -23.62 39.42
CA SER A 554 -50.96 -22.38 40.14
C SER A 554 -51.15 -21.23 39.15
N GLY A 555 -51.91 -20.20 39.54
CA GLY A 555 -52.14 -19.05 38.66
C GLY A 555 -52.95 -19.39 37.40
N ASN A 556 -52.69 -18.67 36.30
CA ASN A 556 -53.42 -18.79 35.03
C ASN A 556 -52.55 -19.32 33.88
N ARG A 557 -51.24 -19.50 34.10
CA ARG A 557 -50.25 -19.85 33.08
C ARG A 557 -49.35 -20.99 33.59
N SER A 558 -48.80 -21.77 32.68
CA SER A 558 -47.88 -22.88 33.00
C SER A 558 -47.09 -23.27 31.74
N MET A 559 -46.25 -24.31 31.80
CA MET A 559 -45.58 -24.90 30.63
C MET A 559 -46.05 -26.34 30.40
N SER A 560 -46.45 -26.70 29.18
CA SER A 560 -46.86 -28.06 28.80
C SER A 560 -46.02 -28.62 27.67
N LEU A 561 -45.48 -29.83 27.86
CA LEU A 561 -44.83 -30.65 26.84
C LEU A 561 -45.81 -31.70 26.35
N ASP A 562 -46.29 -31.60 25.11
CA ASP A 562 -47.31 -32.50 24.57
C ASP A 562 -47.10 -32.82 23.08
N GLY A 563 -48.06 -33.51 22.47
CA GLY A 563 -48.05 -33.86 21.06
C GLY A 563 -49.23 -33.25 20.27
N LEU A 564 -49.00 -32.93 19.00
CA LEU A 564 -50.07 -32.56 18.05
C LEU A 564 -50.85 -33.81 17.62
N VAL A 565 -52.17 -33.82 17.83
CA VAL A 565 -53.07 -34.88 17.34
C VAL A 565 -53.38 -34.64 15.86
N TYR A 566 -52.74 -35.38 14.94
CA TYR A 566 -53.20 -35.47 13.56
C TYR A 566 -54.04 -36.73 13.37
N ARG A 567 -55.32 -36.58 12.99
CA ARG A 567 -56.16 -37.71 12.57
C ARG A 567 -55.80 -38.10 11.14
N ASP A 568 -54.70 -38.84 10.95
CA ASP A 568 -54.56 -39.63 9.73
C ASP A 568 -55.24 -41.00 9.91
N SER A 569 -55.67 -41.59 8.79
CA SER A 569 -56.51 -42.79 8.76
C SER A 569 -55.72 -44.09 8.88
N ILE A 570 -54.43 -44.04 9.21
CA ILE A 570 -53.52 -45.18 9.15
C ILE A 570 -52.94 -45.37 10.56
N GLY A 571 -53.25 -46.50 11.20
CA GLY A 571 -52.89 -46.79 12.59
C GLY A 571 -51.39 -46.99 12.87
N VAL A 572 -50.54 -46.02 12.54
CA VAL A 572 -49.10 -46.03 12.81
C VAL A 572 -48.83 -45.35 14.15
N GLN A 573 -48.17 -46.06 15.07
CA GLN A 573 -47.62 -45.45 16.29
C GLN A 573 -46.43 -44.55 15.92
N LEU A 574 -46.58 -43.24 16.09
CA LEU A 574 -45.50 -42.27 15.94
C LEU A 574 -45.01 -41.83 17.33
N PHE A 575 -43.70 -41.91 17.53
CA PHE A 575 -43.03 -41.45 18.74
C PHE A 575 -42.60 -39.99 18.59
N TYR A 576 -42.73 -39.23 19.66
CA TYR A 576 -42.17 -37.88 19.78
C TYR A 576 -41.48 -37.70 21.13
N THR A 577 -40.49 -36.82 21.20
CA THR A 577 -39.85 -36.39 22.43
C THR A 577 -39.77 -34.87 22.45
N ASN A 578 -40.24 -34.29 23.54
CA ASN A 578 -40.07 -32.88 23.87
C ASN A 578 -38.90 -32.74 24.84
N GLN A 579 -37.96 -31.85 24.54
CA GLN A 579 -36.89 -31.47 25.45
C GLN A 579 -36.86 -29.95 25.57
N VAL A 580 -37.11 -29.44 26.76
CA VAL A 580 -36.95 -28.02 27.08
C VAL A 580 -35.80 -27.89 28.07
N ILE A 581 -34.81 -27.08 27.73
CA ILE A 581 -33.57 -26.92 28.50
C ILE A 581 -33.53 -25.49 29.05
N LEU A 582 -33.43 -25.38 30.37
CA LEU A 582 -33.12 -24.16 31.10
C LEU A 582 -31.59 -24.05 31.24
N ASN A 583 -31.04 -22.92 30.81
CA ASN A 583 -29.61 -22.60 30.96
C ASN A 583 -29.44 -21.69 32.18
N LEU A 584 -28.51 -22.04 33.07
CA LEU A 584 -28.23 -21.32 34.31
C LEU A 584 -26.72 -21.11 34.46
N ASP A 585 -26.30 -19.87 34.69
CA ASP A 585 -24.96 -19.61 35.18
C ASP A 585 -24.93 -19.79 36.70
N LEU A 586 -24.45 -20.95 37.16
CA LEU A 586 -24.29 -21.28 38.58
C LEU A 586 -22.83 -21.23 39.02
N ILE A 587 -21.98 -20.40 38.37
CA ILE A 587 -20.55 -20.31 38.70
C ILE A 587 -20.31 -19.92 40.17
N ASN A 588 -21.19 -19.10 40.74
CA ASN A 588 -21.12 -18.70 42.14
C ASN A 588 -21.50 -19.83 43.12
N TYR A 589 -21.94 -20.99 42.62
CA TYR A 589 -22.37 -22.15 43.40
C TYR A 589 -21.49 -23.37 43.17
N GLU A 590 -20.30 -23.21 42.55
CA GLU A 590 -19.38 -24.32 42.25
C GLU A 590 -19.07 -25.21 43.48
N ASN A 591 -19.03 -24.61 44.68
CA ASN A 591 -18.81 -25.32 45.95
C ASN A 591 -20.02 -25.27 46.89
N SER A 592 -21.23 -25.04 46.36
CA SER A 592 -22.47 -25.17 47.15
C SER A 592 -22.62 -26.62 47.65
N THR A 593 -23.29 -26.76 48.78
CA THR A 593 -23.65 -28.07 49.37
C THR A 593 -25.16 -28.16 49.63
N ASP A 594 -25.93 -27.24 49.06
CA ASP A 594 -27.33 -27.02 49.35
C ASP A 594 -28.15 -26.60 48.12
N LEU A 595 -27.65 -26.88 46.91
CA LEU A 595 -28.36 -26.64 45.66
C LEU A 595 -29.50 -27.65 45.48
N ASN A 596 -30.72 -27.15 45.59
CA ASN A 596 -31.94 -27.97 45.54
C ASN A 596 -32.92 -27.47 44.50
N LEU A 597 -33.55 -28.41 43.77
CA LEU A 597 -34.65 -28.16 42.84
C LEU A 597 -36.00 -28.53 43.48
N ALA A 598 -37.01 -27.70 43.23
CA ALA A 598 -38.42 -28.03 43.46
C ALA A 598 -39.27 -27.53 42.29
N PHE A 599 -40.37 -28.22 42.00
CA PHE A 599 -41.34 -27.85 40.95
C PHE A 599 -42.64 -28.64 41.12
N ASP A 600 -43.71 -28.16 40.51
CA ASP A 600 -44.97 -28.88 40.43
C ASP A 600 -45.20 -29.41 39.01
N TYR A 601 -45.83 -30.58 38.89
CA TYR A 601 -46.16 -31.15 37.57
C TYR A 601 -47.44 -31.99 37.57
N VAL A 602 -48.08 -32.04 36.40
CA VAL A 602 -49.22 -32.90 36.07
C VAL A 602 -48.86 -33.71 34.84
N SER A 603 -48.77 -35.03 34.98
CA SER A 603 -48.73 -35.94 33.83
C SER A 603 -50.15 -36.21 33.35
N HIS A 604 -50.44 -35.88 32.09
CA HIS A 604 -51.76 -36.02 31.52
C HIS A 604 -51.79 -36.91 30.28
N GLY A 605 -52.90 -37.63 30.12
CA GLY A 605 -53.05 -38.60 29.03
C GLY A 605 -52.11 -39.81 29.15
N SER A 606 -51.98 -40.58 28.09
CA SER A 606 -51.21 -41.82 28.01
C SER A 606 -49.72 -41.54 27.83
N VAL A 607 -49.06 -41.03 28.87
CA VAL A 607 -47.59 -41.02 28.92
C VAL A 607 -47.14 -42.48 29.12
N TRP A 608 -46.25 -43.00 28.26
CA TRP A 608 -45.72 -44.38 28.35
C TRP A 608 -44.19 -44.38 28.36
N GLY A 609 -43.60 -45.02 29.38
CA GLY A 609 -42.23 -45.55 29.34
C GLY A 609 -41.13 -44.73 30.02
N ASN A 610 -39.97 -45.38 30.15
CA ASN A 610 -38.69 -44.82 30.58
C ASN A 610 -38.25 -43.77 29.53
N ASP A 611 -37.87 -42.55 29.93
CA ASP A 611 -37.53 -41.35 29.13
C ASP A 611 -38.43 -40.12 29.41
N CYS A 612 -39.19 -40.14 30.50
CA CYS A 612 -39.90 -38.99 31.02
C CYS A 612 -39.22 -38.60 32.33
N ASP A 613 -38.28 -37.66 32.25
CA ASP A 613 -37.39 -37.34 33.36
C ASP A 613 -36.93 -35.88 33.32
N ILE A 614 -36.45 -35.39 34.45
CA ILE A 614 -35.65 -34.18 34.58
C ILE A 614 -34.18 -34.58 34.58
N TRP A 615 -33.37 -33.90 33.79
CA TRP A 615 -31.94 -34.13 33.71
C TRP A 615 -31.17 -32.88 34.13
N VAL A 616 -29.95 -33.07 34.65
CA VAL A 616 -29.04 -31.99 35.03
C VAL A 616 -27.64 -32.26 34.52
N ARG A 617 -26.86 -31.20 34.31
CA ARG A 617 -25.41 -31.27 34.12
C ARG A 617 -24.72 -30.00 34.61
N GLY A 618 -23.48 -30.16 35.08
CA GLY A 618 -22.68 -29.09 35.67
C GLY A 618 -22.19 -28.06 34.64
N SER A 619 -21.79 -28.52 33.45
CA SER A 619 -21.37 -27.73 32.29
C SER A 619 -22.08 -28.21 31.01
N ASP A 620 -22.13 -27.37 29.99
CA ASP A 620 -22.63 -27.72 28.66
C ASP A 620 -21.76 -28.76 27.92
N SER A 621 -20.56 -29.03 28.44
CA SER A 621 -19.67 -30.10 28.00
C SER A 621 -19.84 -31.42 28.77
N ASP A 622 -20.55 -31.41 29.90
CA ASP A 622 -20.74 -32.58 30.74
C ASP A 622 -21.82 -33.53 30.19
N PRO A 623 -21.72 -34.85 30.49
CA PRO A 623 -22.78 -35.80 30.20
C PRO A 623 -24.03 -35.52 31.06
N TRP A 624 -25.22 -35.69 30.47
CA TRP A 624 -26.49 -35.53 31.18
C TRP A 624 -26.70 -36.61 32.25
N LEU A 625 -27.18 -36.19 33.43
CA LEU A 625 -27.54 -37.06 34.55
C LEU A 625 -29.04 -36.99 34.81
N VAL A 626 -29.70 -38.13 35.05
CA VAL A 626 -31.12 -38.16 35.43
C VAL A 626 -31.26 -37.65 36.86
N LEU A 627 -31.87 -36.47 37.02
CA LEU A 627 -32.09 -35.81 38.30
C LEU A 627 -33.39 -36.28 38.97
N TYR A 628 -34.47 -36.45 38.20
CA TYR A 628 -35.77 -36.85 38.73
C TYR A 628 -36.62 -37.58 37.70
N ASP A 629 -37.09 -38.78 38.02
CA ASP A 629 -37.99 -39.57 37.17
C ASP A 629 -39.45 -39.22 37.51
N TRP A 630 -40.04 -38.27 36.77
CA TRP A 630 -41.42 -37.86 37.01
C TRP A 630 -42.47 -38.85 36.50
N TYR A 631 -42.05 -39.93 35.82
CA TYR A 631 -42.97 -40.96 35.34
C TYR A 631 -43.28 -41.96 36.46
N HIS A 632 -42.24 -42.49 37.11
CA HIS A 632 -42.39 -43.50 38.15
C HIS A 632 -42.73 -42.91 39.53
N THR A 633 -42.50 -41.61 39.72
CA THR A 633 -42.79 -40.91 41.00
C THR A 633 -44.17 -40.27 41.05
N ARG A 634 -44.95 -40.28 39.97
CA ARG A 634 -46.31 -39.72 39.96
C ARG A 634 -47.26 -40.51 40.87
N THR A 635 -48.12 -39.79 41.58
CA THR A 635 -49.13 -40.39 42.48
C THR A 635 -50.32 -40.97 41.72
N ALA A 636 -50.80 -40.26 40.69
CA ALA A 636 -51.86 -40.70 39.79
C ALA A 636 -51.80 -39.93 38.45
N GLN A 637 -52.40 -40.50 37.41
CA GLN A 637 -52.58 -39.82 36.13
C GLN A 637 -53.54 -38.64 36.28
N ASN A 638 -53.21 -37.50 35.67
CA ASN A 638 -53.94 -36.22 35.77
C ASN A 638 -54.01 -35.61 37.18
N ALA A 639 -53.18 -36.06 38.13
CA ALA A 639 -53.05 -35.44 39.45
C ALA A 639 -51.86 -34.46 39.48
N VAL A 640 -51.99 -33.40 40.28
CA VAL A 640 -50.87 -32.51 40.61
C VAL A 640 -49.90 -33.25 41.53
N ASN A 641 -48.62 -33.23 41.18
CA ASN A 641 -47.53 -33.78 41.97
C ASN A 641 -46.57 -32.64 42.33
N HIS A 642 -46.07 -32.68 43.56
CA HIS A 642 -45.15 -31.68 44.10
C HIS A 642 -43.79 -32.34 44.30
N ALA A 643 -42.81 -31.96 43.50
CA ALA A 643 -41.44 -32.43 43.63
C ALA A 643 -40.65 -31.42 44.45
N GLN A 644 -40.11 -31.83 45.60
CA GLN A 644 -39.43 -30.94 46.54
C GLN A 644 -38.10 -31.55 47.01
N ASN A 645 -37.15 -30.68 47.37
CA ASN A 645 -35.84 -31.05 47.93
C ASN A 645 -35.07 -32.05 47.05
N ILE A 646 -35.08 -31.84 45.72
CA ILE A 646 -34.28 -32.66 44.82
C ILE A 646 -32.85 -32.11 44.83
N ASP A 647 -31.96 -32.85 45.46
CA ASP A 647 -30.55 -32.48 45.66
C ASP A 647 -29.76 -32.55 44.34
N ILE A 648 -29.41 -31.37 43.80
CA ILE A 648 -28.63 -31.25 42.56
C ILE A 648 -27.15 -31.52 42.85
N ASP A 649 -26.63 -30.99 43.95
CA ASP A 649 -25.21 -31.05 44.30
C ASP A 649 -24.74 -32.49 44.55
N ALA A 650 -25.54 -33.29 45.27
CA ALA A 650 -25.21 -34.68 45.54
C ALA A 650 -25.10 -35.49 44.24
N LEU A 651 -25.97 -35.23 43.26
CA LEU A 651 -25.95 -35.93 41.98
C LEU A 651 -24.78 -35.49 41.10
N LEU A 652 -24.52 -34.19 40.97
CA LEU A 652 -23.39 -33.67 40.22
C LEU A 652 -22.06 -34.17 40.82
N THR A 653 -21.90 -34.02 42.14
CA THR A 653 -20.67 -34.39 42.87
C THR A 653 -20.38 -35.89 42.77
N SER A 654 -21.40 -36.75 42.94
CA SER A 654 -21.22 -38.21 42.84
C SER A 654 -20.82 -38.69 41.43
N ASN A 655 -21.03 -37.85 40.41
CA ASN A 655 -20.65 -38.11 39.02
C ASN A 655 -19.47 -37.25 38.54
N GLY A 656 -18.76 -36.59 39.46
CA GLY A 656 -17.57 -35.80 39.15
C GLY A 656 -17.84 -34.48 38.41
N GLN A 657 -19.08 -34.00 38.42
CA GLN A 657 -19.49 -32.70 37.87
C GLN A 657 -19.63 -31.66 38.98
N LYS A 658 -19.62 -30.38 38.61
CA LYS A 658 -19.87 -29.26 39.52
C LYS A 658 -20.70 -28.17 38.82
N PRO A 659 -21.48 -27.35 39.56
CA PRO A 659 -22.11 -26.17 39.00
C PRO A 659 -21.08 -25.21 38.36
N SER A 660 -21.45 -24.57 37.25
CA SER A 660 -20.60 -23.68 36.46
C SER A 660 -21.44 -22.64 35.70
N SER A 661 -20.79 -21.77 34.92
CA SER A 661 -21.50 -20.83 34.03
C SER A 661 -22.26 -21.49 32.88
N GLY A 662 -22.05 -22.80 32.65
CA GLY A 662 -22.75 -23.60 31.66
C GLY A 662 -23.71 -24.64 32.24
N SER A 663 -24.14 -24.51 33.50
CA SER A 663 -25.07 -25.47 34.13
C SER A 663 -26.43 -25.48 33.43
N GLN A 664 -27.05 -26.67 33.33
CA GLN A 664 -28.32 -26.84 32.62
C GLN A 664 -29.27 -27.82 33.30
N LEU A 665 -30.57 -27.55 33.19
CA LEU A 665 -31.66 -28.45 33.55
C LEU A 665 -32.52 -28.75 32.32
N MET A 666 -32.78 -30.02 32.04
CA MET A 666 -33.63 -30.45 30.93
C MET A 666 -34.90 -31.12 31.43
N PHE A 667 -36.04 -30.62 30.98
CA PHE A 667 -37.37 -31.19 31.16
C PHE A 667 -37.69 -32.03 29.92
N ARG A 668 -37.79 -33.35 30.07
CA ARG A 668 -37.98 -34.27 28.94
C ARG A 668 -39.26 -35.08 29.08
N GLN A 669 -40.05 -35.09 28.01
CA GLN A 669 -41.23 -35.93 27.88
C GLN A 669 -41.17 -36.71 26.57
N LYS A 670 -41.43 -38.02 26.62
CA LYS A 670 -41.56 -38.90 25.46
C LYS A 670 -42.98 -39.45 25.39
N GLY A 671 -43.60 -39.38 24.21
CA GLY A 671 -44.99 -39.78 24.01
C GLY A 671 -45.21 -40.64 22.77
N ILE A 672 -46.40 -41.24 22.69
CA ILE A 672 -46.91 -42.01 21.55
C ILE A 672 -48.28 -41.43 21.19
N LEU A 673 -48.52 -41.15 19.90
CA LEU A 673 -49.84 -40.69 19.46
C LEU A 673 -50.81 -41.88 19.31
N TYR A 674 -51.96 -41.82 19.98
CA TYR A 674 -53.10 -42.70 19.74
C TYR A 674 -54.17 -42.01 18.88
N THR A 675 -54.68 -42.71 17.86
CA THR A 675 -55.66 -42.18 16.90
C THR A 675 -57.12 -42.18 17.40
N SER A 676 -57.38 -42.55 18.65
CA SER A 676 -58.74 -42.66 19.18
C SER A 676 -58.91 -41.97 20.54
N ASN A 677 -59.74 -40.93 20.53
CA ASN A 677 -60.12 -40.02 21.62
C ASN A 677 -59.07 -38.96 21.94
N GLY A 678 -59.31 -37.72 21.49
CA GLY A 678 -58.42 -36.56 21.60
C GLY A 678 -58.09 -36.09 23.03
N MET A 679 -57.51 -36.98 23.84
CA MET A 679 -56.82 -36.65 25.07
C MET A 679 -55.44 -36.11 24.70
N LEU A 680 -55.06 -34.98 25.29
CA LEU A 680 -53.72 -34.42 25.15
C LEU A 680 -52.77 -35.28 26.00
N ASP A 681 -51.82 -35.96 25.38
CA ASP A 681 -50.79 -36.76 26.05
C ASP A 681 -49.53 -35.92 26.29
N GLY A 682 -49.12 -35.75 27.55
CA GLY A 682 -48.03 -34.86 27.90
C GLY A 682 -47.75 -34.68 29.39
N VAL A 683 -46.88 -33.73 29.70
CA VAL A 683 -46.59 -33.29 31.06
C VAL A 683 -46.65 -31.77 31.09
N THR A 684 -47.47 -31.23 32.01
CA THR A 684 -47.46 -29.82 32.38
C THR A 684 -46.63 -29.64 33.64
N PHE A 685 -45.79 -28.62 33.71
CA PHE A 685 -45.02 -28.25 34.89
C PHE A 685 -45.05 -26.75 35.16
N ASP A 686 -44.82 -26.40 36.42
CA ASP A 686 -45.01 -25.06 36.99
C ASP A 686 -44.20 -24.89 38.29
N ASN A 687 -44.12 -23.67 38.83
CA ASN A 687 -43.47 -23.34 40.12
C ASN A 687 -42.05 -23.88 40.29
N ILE A 688 -41.20 -23.72 39.27
CA ILE A 688 -39.82 -24.17 39.36
C ILE A 688 -39.08 -23.25 40.32
N SER A 689 -38.43 -23.83 41.31
CA SER A 689 -37.53 -23.12 42.21
C SER A 689 -36.20 -23.84 42.34
N ILE A 690 -35.12 -23.06 42.33
CA ILE A 690 -33.79 -23.56 42.65
C ILE A 690 -33.25 -22.70 43.78
N THR A 691 -32.82 -23.33 44.86
CA THR A 691 -32.28 -22.65 46.03
C THR A 691 -30.88 -23.14 46.31
N GLY A 692 -30.00 -22.27 46.82
CA GLY A 692 -28.65 -22.64 47.25
C GLY A 692 -27.91 -21.42 47.77
N THR A 693 -26.87 -21.64 48.59
CA THR A 693 -26.02 -20.58 49.13
C THR A 693 -24.80 -20.33 48.22
N PRO A 694 -24.52 -19.08 47.83
CA PRO A 694 -23.37 -18.77 46.98
C PRO A 694 -22.06 -18.98 47.74
N SER A 695 -21.05 -19.49 47.04
CA SER A 695 -19.66 -19.51 47.48
C SER A 695 -19.15 -18.06 47.68
N PRO A 696 -18.36 -17.75 48.71
CA PRO A 696 -17.91 -16.39 48.97
C PRO A 696 -16.96 -15.87 47.87
N VAL A 697 -17.43 -14.93 47.03
CA VAL A 697 -16.62 -14.16 46.06
C VAL A 697 -17.13 -12.70 45.95
N ILE A 698 -16.19 -11.76 45.79
CA ILE A 698 -16.32 -10.29 45.77
C ILE A 698 -16.86 -9.78 44.40
N PRO A 699 -17.77 -8.78 44.29
CA PRO A 699 -18.35 -8.36 43.00
C PRO A 699 -17.67 -7.19 42.25
N ASN A 700 -17.47 -7.40 40.94
CA ASN A 700 -17.67 -6.57 39.74
C ASN A 700 -16.93 -5.22 39.48
N LEU A 701 -16.23 -5.16 38.33
CA LEU A 701 -15.61 -4.00 37.66
C LEU A 701 -16.24 -3.79 36.27
N LYS A 702 -16.53 -2.54 35.86
CA LYS A 702 -17.10 -2.19 34.54
C LYS A 702 -16.25 -1.14 33.79
N SER A 703 -15.72 -1.44 32.60
CA SER A 703 -14.87 -0.51 31.83
C SER A 703 -15.64 0.30 30.77
N ILE A 704 -15.38 1.61 30.65
CA ILE A 704 -16.06 2.58 29.75
C ILE A 704 -15.05 3.57 29.12
N THR A 705 -15.20 3.95 27.84
CA THR A 705 -14.35 4.97 27.18
C THR A 705 -15.18 6.10 26.55
N ARG A 706 -14.84 7.38 26.75
CA ARG A 706 -15.58 8.58 26.27
C ARG A 706 -14.68 9.78 25.92
N CYS A 707 -15.24 10.77 25.23
CA CYS A 707 -14.54 12.01 24.84
C CYS A 707 -14.83 13.17 25.79
N ASN A 708 -13.81 13.89 26.24
CA ASN A 708 -13.82 15.11 27.07
C ASN A 708 -14.52 14.98 28.44
N SER A 709 -15.72 14.41 28.49
CA SER A 709 -16.45 14.10 29.71
C SER A 709 -17.34 12.86 29.58
N TYR A 710 -17.65 12.23 30.71
CA TYR A 710 -18.63 11.18 30.84
C TYR A 710 -19.45 11.38 32.10
N THR A 711 -20.77 11.54 31.95
CA THR A 711 -21.70 11.53 33.08
C THR A 711 -22.03 10.09 33.44
N TRP A 712 -21.58 9.63 34.60
CA TRP A 712 -21.86 8.28 35.07
C TRP A 712 -23.31 8.21 35.59
N PRO A 713 -24.19 7.39 35.00
CA PRO A 713 -25.61 7.39 35.38
C PRO A 713 -25.88 6.89 36.80
N VAL A 714 -24.92 6.21 37.42
CA VAL A 714 -25.03 5.66 38.78
C VAL A 714 -25.12 6.77 39.83
N ASN A 715 -24.31 7.82 39.68
CA ASN A 715 -24.21 8.91 40.65
C ASN A 715 -24.48 10.29 40.05
N GLY A 716 -24.71 10.37 38.74
CA GLY A 716 -24.95 11.61 38.01
C GLY A 716 -23.70 12.50 37.85
N MET A 717 -22.53 12.07 38.31
CA MET A 717 -21.30 12.85 38.27
C MET A 717 -20.65 12.78 36.89
N SER A 718 -20.11 13.92 36.44
CA SER A 718 -19.39 14.01 35.15
C SER A 718 -17.89 13.96 35.37
N TYR A 719 -17.25 12.94 34.79
CA TYR A 719 -15.81 12.70 34.86
C TYR A 719 -15.14 13.18 33.59
N THR A 720 -14.04 13.91 33.72
CA THR A 720 -13.27 14.48 32.60
C THR A 720 -11.85 13.91 32.49
N SER A 721 -11.50 12.93 33.33
CA SER A 721 -10.21 12.27 33.33
C SER A 721 -10.36 10.75 33.29
N THR A 722 -9.32 10.06 32.81
CA THR A 722 -9.20 8.60 32.88
C THR A 722 -8.93 8.17 34.32
N GLY A 723 -9.57 7.10 34.77
CA GLY A 723 -9.32 6.53 36.08
C GLY A 723 -10.29 5.41 36.45
N LEU A 724 -9.94 4.71 37.53
CA LEU A 724 -10.84 3.83 38.24
C LEU A 724 -11.65 4.66 39.25
N TYR A 725 -12.97 4.61 39.11
CA TYR A 725 -13.93 5.31 39.94
C TYR A 725 -14.78 4.29 40.69
N THR A 726 -15.01 4.55 41.97
CA THR A 726 -15.83 3.71 42.83
C THR A 726 -16.95 4.55 43.42
N ASP A 727 -18.15 4.00 43.50
CA ASP A 727 -19.24 4.62 44.24
C ASP A 727 -20.02 3.58 45.04
N THR A 728 -20.76 4.08 46.03
CA THR A 728 -21.53 3.26 46.97
C THR A 728 -23.00 3.60 46.83
N ILE A 729 -23.81 2.64 46.40
CA ILE A 729 -25.27 2.80 46.31
C ILE A 729 -25.87 2.27 47.62
N ALA A 730 -26.70 3.08 48.27
CA ALA A 730 -27.47 2.70 49.45
C ALA A 730 -28.95 2.48 49.07
N ASP A 731 -29.55 1.41 49.58
CA ASP A 731 -31.01 1.22 49.52
C ASP A 731 -31.73 1.97 50.66
N GLN A 732 -33.07 1.97 50.65
CA GLN A 732 -33.90 2.64 51.67
C GLN A 732 -33.76 2.05 53.08
N ASP A 733 -33.09 0.91 53.23
CA ASP A 733 -32.85 0.21 54.50
C ASP A 733 -31.38 0.29 54.98
N GLY A 734 -30.48 0.92 54.19
CA GLY A 734 -29.11 1.26 54.59
C GLY A 734 -28.04 0.20 54.32
N CYS A 735 -28.28 -0.76 53.41
CA CYS A 735 -27.23 -1.69 52.95
C CYS A 735 -26.42 -1.08 51.79
N ASP A 736 -25.09 -1.18 51.83
CA ASP A 736 -24.17 -0.54 50.89
C ASP A 736 -23.64 -1.50 49.82
N SER A 737 -23.73 -1.11 48.54
CA SER A 737 -23.13 -1.84 47.41
C SER A 737 -22.06 -1.00 46.74
N ILE A 738 -20.82 -1.50 46.71
CA ILE A 738 -19.68 -0.86 46.06
C ILE A 738 -19.68 -1.24 44.57
N VAL A 739 -19.70 -0.24 43.69
CA VAL A 739 -19.61 -0.41 42.23
C VAL A 739 -18.34 0.24 41.68
N ASN A 740 -17.60 -0.50 40.84
CA ASN A 740 -16.34 -0.03 40.25
C ASN A 740 -16.48 0.25 38.74
N LEU A 741 -16.02 1.42 38.32
CA LEU A 741 -15.99 1.93 36.95
C LEU A 741 -14.54 2.16 36.51
N ASP A 742 -14.08 1.49 35.47
CA ASP A 742 -12.79 1.74 34.82
C ASP A 742 -13.00 2.64 33.60
N LEU A 743 -12.83 3.95 33.75
CA LEU A 743 -13.17 4.96 32.75
C LEU A 743 -11.93 5.49 32.02
N THR A 744 -11.96 5.51 30.69
CA THR A 744 -10.97 6.20 29.85
C THR A 744 -11.58 7.44 29.20
N ILE A 745 -11.03 8.63 29.45
CA ILE A 745 -11.43 9.89 28.82
C ILE A 745 -10.37 10.35 27.80
N ASN A 746 -10.76 10.47 26.53
CA ASN A 746 -9.92 10.97 25.44
C ASN A 746 -10.25 12.45 25.13
N THR A 747 -9.26 13.22 24.69
CA THR A 747 -9.45 14.60 24.19
C THR A 747 -9.79 14.60 22.70
N CYS A 748 -10.94 15.17 22.33
CA CYS A 748 -11.51 15.03 20.98
C CYS A 748 -11.61 16.34 20.17
N SER A 749 -10.79 17.35 20.50
CA SER A 749 -10.68 18.62 19.76
C SER A 749 -9.59 18.62 18.68
N ALA A 750 -9.07 17.45 18.29
CA ALA A 750 -7.97 17.33 17.34
C ALA A 750 -8.46 17.55 15.90
N THR A 751 -7.73 18.37 15.14
CA THR A 751 -7.84 18.43 13.69
C THR A 751 -7.37 17.09 13.10
N PRO A 752 -8.06 16.48 12.10
CA PRO A 752 -7.59 15.25 11.48
C PRO A 752 -6.19 15.37 10.89
N SER A 753 -5.34 14.37 11.13
CA SER A 753 -3.94 14.26 10.68
C SER A 753 -3.73 13.01 9.80
N GLY A 754 -2.48 12.73 9.41
CA GLY A 754 -2.14 11.51 8.65
C GLY A 754 -2.78 11.46 7.27
N LEU A 755 -2.97 12.63 6.65
CA LEU A 755 -3.68 12.74 5.39
C LEU A 755 -2.82 12.19 4.24
N ASP A 756 -3.43 11.37 3.37
CA ASP A 756 -2.74 10.85 2.19
C ASP A 756 -3.73 10.59 1.04
N THR A 757 -3.24 10.60 -0.20
CA THR A 757 -4.02 10.24 -1.40
C THR A 757 -3.37 9.10 -2.15
N ARG A 758 -4.06 7.96 -2.25
CA ARG A 758 -3.57 6.76 -2.93
C ARG A 758 -4.57 6.23 -3.95
N PHE A 759 -4.13 5.24 -4.75
CA PHE A 759 -4.97 4.55 -5.74
C PHE A 759 -5.66 5.49 -6.72
N ILE A 760 -4.90 6.47 -7.22
CA ILE A 760 -5.42 7.48 -8.14
C ILE A 760 -5.57 6.85 -9.53
N SER A 761 -6.78 6.93 -10.08
CA SER A 761 -7.08 6.61 -11.47
C SER A 761 -7.33 7.90 -12.27
N ASP A 762 -7.71 7.74 -13.53
CA ASP A 762 -8.24 8.81 -14.39
C ASP A 762 -9.54 9.43 -13.84
N VAL A 763 -10.36 8.66 -13.12
CA VAL A 763 -11.69 9.09 -12.64
C VAL A 763 -11.94 8.93 -11.14
N SER A 764 -10.95 8.50 -10.36
CA SER A 764 -11.12 8.30 -8.91
C SER A 764 -9.83 8.43 -8.11
N ALA A 765 -9.95 8.64 -6.80
CA ALA A 765 -8.84 8.59 -5.85
C ALA A 765 -9.35 8.16 -4.46
N ASN A 766 -8.47 7.57 -3.65
CA ASN A 766 -8.76 7.24 -2.26
C ASN A 766 -8.04 8.23 -1.33
N PHE A 767 -8.79 8.90 -0.48
CA PHE A 767 -8.28 9.81 0.55
C PHE A 767 -8.18 9.07 1.87
N TYR A 768 -7.05 9.17 2.56
CA TYR A 768 -6.76 8.51 3.83
C TYR A 768 -6.50 9.55 4.93
N TRP A 769 -6.80 9.22 6.18
CA TRP A 769 -6.50 10.05 7.36
C TRP A 769 -6.49 9.20 8.64
N ASP A 770 -5.86 9.71 9.70
CA ASP A 770 -5.89 9.08 11.02
C ASP A 770 -7.28 9.20 11.64
N THR A 771 -7.84 8.07 12.04
CA THR A 771 -9.13 8.06 12.75
C THR A 771 -8.98 8.68 14.12
N ILE A 772 -9.90 9.56 14.50
CA ILE A 772 -9.94 10.24 15.79
C ILE A 772 -10.89 9.43 16.68
N PRO A 773 -10.38 8.85 17.79
CA PRO A 773 -11.21 8.09 18.72
C PRO A 773 -12.41 8.93 19.21
N GLY A 774 -13.63 8.42 19.03
CA GLY A 774 -14.87 9.06 19.50
C GLY A 774 -15.47 10.14 18.59
N ALA A 775 -14.95 10.32 17.37
CA ALA A 775 -15.64 11.06 16.31
C ALA A 775 -17.05 10.48 16.04
N ILE A 776 -18.00 11.28 15.52
CA ILE A 776 -19.33 10.79 15.05
C ILE A 776 -19.56 10.94 13.53
N SER A 777 -18.84 11.85 12.87
CA SER A 777 -18.79 11.94 11.41
C SER A 777 -17.58 12.71 10.96
N TYR A 778 -17.27 12.60 9.68
CA TYR A 778 -16.24 13.38 9.01
C TYR A 778 -16.83 14.03 7.77
N LYS A 779 -16.22 15.14 7.37
CA LYS A 779 -16.56 15.86 6.16
C LYS A 779 -15.31 16.09 5.35
N ILE A 780 -15.25 15.41 4.21
CA ILE A 780 -14.25 15.68 3.18
C ILE A 780 -14.77 16.81 2.31
N MET A 781 -13.88 17.75 2.05
CA MET A 781 -14.05 18.85 1.12
C MET A 781 -13.05 18.62 0.01
N TYR A 782 -13.46 18.54 -1.24
CA TYR A 782 -12.53 18.50 -2.38
C TYR A 782 -12.95 19.44 -3.49
N ARG A 783 -12.00 19.90 -4.30
CA ARG A 783 -12.27 20.77 -5.46
C ARG A 783 -11.19 20.63 -6.50
N ARG A 784 -11.54 20.91 -7.75
CA ARG A 784 -10.53 21.12 -8.81
C ARG A 784 -9.72 22.37 -8.49
N SER A 785 -8.45 22.41 -8.89
CA SER A 785 -7.59 23.58 -8.66
C SER A 785 -8.14 24.86 -9.28
N SER A 786 -8.81 24.74 -10.43
CA SER A 786 -9.48 25.83 -11.15
C SER A 786 -10.86 26.22 -10.60
N ALA A 787 -11.41 25.44 -9.66
CA ALA A 787 -12.72 25.70 -9.07
C ALA A 787 -12.58 26.46 -7.75
N ASN A 788 -13.42 27.47 -7.54
CA ASN A 788 -13.43 28.28 -6.32
C ASN A 788 -14.34 27.70 -5.21
N GLN A 789 -15.13 26.66 -5.52
CA GLN A 789 -16.11 26.07 -4.60
C GLN A 789 -15.68 24.65 -4.23
N TRP A 790 -15.86 24.29 -2.95
CA TRP A 790 -15.59 22.95 -2.42
C TRP A 790 -16.82 22.04 -2.58
N GLU A 791 -16.63 20.87 -3.17
CA GLU A 791 -17.55 19.75 -3.10
C GLU A 791 -17.40 19.07 -1.73
N ASN A 792 -18.50 18.64 -1.13
CA ASN A 792 -18.51 18.13 0.25
C ASN A 792 -19.10 16.72 0.28
N VAL A 793 -18.40 15.80 0.96
CA VAL A 793 -18.89 14.45 1.24
C VAL A 793 -18.82 14.24 2.75
N GLU A 794 -19.99 14.11 3.37
CA GLU A 794 -20.10 13.79 4.79
C GLU A 794 -20.36 12.29 4.97
N PHE A 795 -19.61 11.65 5.86
CA PHE A 795 -19.76 10.23 6.15
C PHE A 795 -19.66 10.00 7.67
N ARG A 796 -20.54 9.13 8.20
CA ARG A 796 -20.71 8.90 9.64
C ARG A 796 -19.91 7.72 10.18
N ASN A 797 -19.08 7.09 9.34
CA ASN A 797 -18.33 5.90 9.72
C ASN A 797 -16.94 6.26 10.25
N VAL A 798 -16.85 6.38 11.56
CA VAL A 798 -15.73 7.01 12.30
C VAL A 798 -14.55 6.11 12.60
N GLN A 799 -14.63 4.84 12.18
CA GLN A 799 -13.54 3.88 12.31
C GLN A 799 -12.76 3.65 11.01
N LYS A 800 -13.16 4.33 9.93
CA LYS A 800 -12.56 4.18 8.62
C LYS A 800 -11.79 5.45 8.28
N GLY A 801 -10.46 5.37 8.29
CA GLY A 801 -9.56 6.44 7.86
C GLY A 801 -9.39 6.50 6.33
N ILE A 802 -10.45 6.26 5.56
CA ILE A 802 -10.39 6.23 4.09
C ILE A 802 -11.75 6.55 3.42
N LEU A 803 -11.73 7.34 2.34
CA LEU A 803 -12.87 7.57 1.43
C LEU A 803 -12.41 7.50 -0.04
N LYS A 804 -13.08 6.65 -0.84
CA LYS A 804 -12.93 6.70 -2.31
C LYS A 804 -13.85 7.77 -2.89
N VAL A 805 -13.28 8.73 -3.60
CA VAL A 805 -14.02 9.71 -4.41
C VAL A 805 -13.92 9.30 -5.87
N SER A 806 -15.08 9.18 -6.54
CA SER A 806 -15.20 8.76 -7.94
C SER A 806 -15.90 9.84 -8.76
N GLY A 807 -15.80 9.77 -10.10
CA GLY A 807 -16.36 10.77 -10.99
C GLY A 807 -15.48 12.01 -11.14
N LEU A 808 -14.20 11.88 -10.84
CA LEU A 808 -13.20 12.92 -11.04
C LEU A 808 -12.89 13.08 -12.54
N ASN A 809 -12.44 14.25 -12.95
CA ASN A 809 -12.03 14.51 -14.33
C ASN A 809 -10.61 13.96 -14.55
N PRO A 810 -10.33 13.28 -15.67
CA PRO A 810 -8.96 12.86 -16.03
C PRO A 810 -7.99 14.04 -16.13
N ASN A 811 -6.71 13.78 -15.86
CA ASN A 811 -5.60 14.73 -15.94
C ASN A 811 -5.88 16.09 -15.25
N THR A 812 -6.49 16.08 -14.07
CA THR A 812 -6.98 17.28 -13.38
C THR A 812 -6.42 17.36 -11.96
N LYS A 813 -5.92 18.53 -11.55
CA LYS A 813 -5.45 18.78 -10.17
C LYS A 813 -6.65 18.97 -9.24
N TYR A 814 -6.62 18.29 -8.12
CA TYR A 814 -7.59 18.43 -7.05
C TYR A 814 -6.91 18.83 -5.75
N PHE A 815 -7.62 19.62 -4.95
CA PHE A 815 -7.35 19.88 -3.55
C PHE A 815 -8.38 19.13 -2.72
N TRP A 816 -7.97 18.58 -1.58
CA TRP A 816 -8.91 18.03 -0.60
C TRP A 816 -8.47 18.34 0.84
N ALA A 817 -9.43 18.46 1.74
CA ALA A 817 -9.22 18.65 3.16
C ALA A 817 -10.36 17.97 3.92
N ILE A 818 -10.19 17.75 5.21
CA ILE A 818 -11.15 17.03 6.04
C ILE A 818 -11.36 17.74 7.38
N ARG A 819 -12.54 17.56 7.96
CA ARG A 819 -12.81 17.91 9.36
C ARG A 819 -13.67 16.86 10.01
N VAL A 820 -13.59 16.78 11.32
CA VAL A 820 -14.32 15.79 12.12
C VAL A 820 -15.44 16.46 12.92
N LYS A 821 -16.50 15.71 13.18
CA LYS A 821 -17.60 16.09 14.05
C LYS A 821 -17.54 15.30 15.36
N ASP A 822 -17.61 15.99 16.49
CA ASP A 822 -17.60 15.39 17.82
C ASP A 822 -18.99 14.93 18.28
N SER A 823 -19.05 14.19 19.39
CA SER A 823 -20.31 13.71 20.00
C SER A 823 -21.22 14.82 20.52
N GLY A 824 -20.69 16.03 20.74
CA GLY A 824 -21.45 17.24 21.04
C GLY A 824 -22.08 17.91 19.82
N GLY A 825 -21.77 17.41 18.61
CA GLY A 825 -22.27 17.93 17.34
C GLY A 825 -21.44 19.07 16.74
N ASN A 826 -20.29 19.42 17.34
CA ASN A 826 -19.42 20.49 16.86
C ASN A 826 -18.42 19.98 15.83
N TRP A 827 -18.07 20.82 14.86
CA TRP A 827 -17.03 20.53 13.87
C TRP A 827 -15.66 21.02 14.35
N SER A 828 -14.63 20.22 14.12
CA SER A 828 -13.23 20.65 14.26
C SER A 828 -12.88 21.75 13.26
N ASN A 829 -11.69 22.33 13.44
CA ASN A 829 -11.01 23.05 12.38
C ASN A 829 -10.80 22.13 11.16
N ILE A 830 -10.69 22.76 9.99
CA ILE A 830 -10.34 22.08 8.74
C ILE A 830 -8.86 21.65 8.83
N SER A 831 -8.57 20.45 8.36
CA SER A 831 -7.21 19.93 8.23
C SER A 831 -6.39 20.72 7.21
N ASP A 832 -5.11 20.42 7.14
CA ASP A 832 -4.28 20.92 6.04
C ASP A 832 -4.83 20.43 4.70
N VAL A 833 -4.61 21.25 3.66
CA VAL A 833 -5.13 20.99 2.32
C VAL A 833 -4.14 20.11 1.58
N GLN A 834 -4.55 18.88 1.31
CA GLN A 834 -3.84 17.95 0.45
C GLN A 834 -4.12 18.23 -1.02
N ASN A 835 -3.20 17.83 -1.90
CA ASN A 835 -3.39 17.96 -3.34
C ASN A 835 -2.92 16.72 -4.11
N PHE A 836 -3.62 16.42 -5.19
CA PHE A 836 -3.28 15.30 -6.07
C PHE A 836 -3.76 15.57 -7.50
N TRP A 837 -3.44 14.64 -8.41
CA TRP A 837 -3.88 14.71 -9.79
C TRP A 837 -4.36 13.35 -10.28
N THR A 838 -5.49 13.32 -10.99
CA THR A 838 -5.98 12.13 -11.70
C THR A 838 -5.08 11.76 -12.89
N LEU A 839 -5.08 10.48 -13.27
CA LEU A 839 -4.36 9.98 -14.45
C LEU A 839 -5.01 10.46 -15.76
N ALA A 840 -4.29 10.35 -16.88
CA ALA A 840 -4.82 10.68 -18.21
C ALA A 840 -5.68 9.52 -18.78
N ASN A 841 -6.64 9.85 -19.65
CA ASN A 841 -7.41 8.83 -20.37
C ASN A 841 -6.50 8.04 -21.32
N PRO A 842 -6.67 6.70 -21.45
CA PRO A 842 -5.92 5.92 -22.40
C PRO A 842 -6.24 6.35 -23.84
N CYS A 843 -5.21 6.42 -24.67
CA CYS A 843 -5.28 6.70 -26.09
C CYS A 843 -5.22 5.40 -26.90
N ILE A 844 -5.79 5.44 -28.11
CA ILE A 844 -5.88 4.26 -28.99
C ILE A 844 -4.62 4.09 -29.83
N LEU A 845 -4.29 2.84 -30.20
CA LEU A 845 -3.15 2.55 -31.08
C LEU A 845 -3.35 3.25 -32.44
N PRO A 846 -2.34 4.01 -32.95
CA PRO A 846 -2.43 4.60 -34.28
C PRO A 846 -2.67 3.54 -35.36
N SER A 847 -3.55 3.86 -36.32
CA SER A 847 -3.98 2.94 -37.38
C SER A 847 -3.75 3.55 -38.77
N ASN A 848 -4.04 2.77 -39.83
CA ASN A 848 -3.86 3.18 -41.24
C ASN A 848 -2.44 3.68 -41.55
N LEU A 849 -1.44 2.95 -41.07
CA LEU A 849 -0.03 3.29 -41.26
C LEU A 849 0.35 3.09 -42.73
N ASN A 850 0.98 4.10 -43.33
CA ASN A 850 1.45 4.03 -44.71
C ASN A 850 2.75 4.82 -44.90
N THR A 851 3.50 4.49 -45.95
CA THR A 851 4.70 5.22 -46.37
C THR A 851 4.58 5.60 -47.85
N SER A 852 4.87 6.85 -48.18
CA SER A 852 4.76 7.42 -49.52
C SER A 852 5.85 8.46 -49.75
N GLY A 853 5.96 9.01 -50.97
CA GLY A 853 6.89 10.10 -51.28
C GLY A 853 8.36 9.77 -50.96
N ILE A 854 8.79 8.54 -51.25
CA ILE A 854 10.14 8.07 -50.91
C ILE A 854 11.14 8.63 -51.93
N SER A 855 12.28 9.12 -51.46
CA SER A 855 13.43 9.54 -52.26
C SER A 855 14.71 8.83 -51.79
N SER A 856 15.88 9.26 -52.29
CA SER A 856 17.18 8.76 -51.84
C SER A 856 17.53 9.18 -50.41
N SER A 857 16.87 10.21 -49.85
CA SER A 857 17.21 10.79 -48.54
C SER A 857 16.03 11.08 -47.62
N MET A 858 14.79 10.86 -48.06
CA MET A 858 13.60 11.09 -47.24
C MET A 858 12.43 10.16 -47.58
N ALA A 859 11.47 10.05 -46.66
CA ALA A 859 10.21 9.36 -46.86
C ALA A 859 9.09 9.99 -46.02
N ARG A 860 7.86 10.02 -46.56
CA ARG A 860 6.67 10.49 -45.85
C ARG A 860 5.92 9.33 -45.22
N ILE A 861 5.75 9.37 -43.91
CA ILE A 861 4.92 8.41 -43.16
C ILE A 861 3.57 9.06 -42.83
N THR A 862 2.50 8.27 -42.83
CA THR A 862 1.13 8.73 -42.52
C THR A 862 0.39 7.75 -41.63
N TRP A 863 -0.55 8.24 -40.82
CA TRP A 863 -1.41 7.47 -39.91
C TRP A 863 -2.72 8.22 -39.63
N THR A 864 -3.71 7.53 -39.06
CA THR A 864 -4.94 8.16 -38.54
C THR A 864 -4.73 8.64 -37.11
N ASP A 865 -5.16 9.87 -36.82
CA ASP A 865 -5.05 10.49 -35.49
C ASP A 865 -5.78 9.64 -34.43
N ALA A 866 -5.06 9.29 -33.37
CA ALA A 866 -5.54 8.53 -32.22
C ALA A 866 -6.24 9.46 -31.22
N SER A 867 -7.47 9.12 -30.84
CA SER A 867 -8.20 9.81 -29.78
C SER A 867 -7.40 9.85 -28.47
N ASN A 868 -7.40 10.99 -27.80
CA ASN A 868 -6.66 11.25 -26.54
C ASN A 868 -5.12 11.21 -26.68
N ALA A 869 -4.56 11.12 -27.89
CA ALA A 869 -3.12 11.27 -28.06
C ALA A 869 -2.71 12.72 -27.80
N LEU A 870 -1.73 12.91 -26.92
CA LEU A 870 -1.09 14.21 -26.72
C LEU A 870 0.02 14.44 -27.76
N TYR A 871 0.68 13.37 -28.15
CA TYR A 871 1.69 13.34 -29.19
C TYR A 871 1.95 11.89 -29.62
N TYR A 872 2.68 11.71 -30.70
CA TYR A 872 3.17 10.43 -31.21
C TYR A 872 4.67 10.32 -31.01
N LYS A 873 5.12 9.10 -30.71
CA LYS A 873 6.52 8.71 -30.88
C LYS A 873 6.63 7.89 -32.15
N VAL A 874 7.46 8.34 -33.07
CA VAL A 874 7.81 7.63 -34.30
C VAL A 874 9.26 7.19 -34.15
N ARG A 875 9.52 5.89 -34.15
CA ARG A 875 10.89 5.37 -34.20
C ARG A 875 11.19 4.79 -35.56
N TYR A 876 12.38 5.07 -36.08
CA TYR A 876 12.86 4.50 -37.34
C TYR A 876 14.31 4.03 -37.21
N PHE A 877 14.67 3.03 -38.02
CA PHE A 877 16.00 2.44 -38.02
C PHE A 877 16.30 1.76 -39.36
N LYS A 878 17.55 1.88 -39.80
CA LYS A 878 18.06 1.15 -40.97
C LYS A 878 18.07 -0.35 -40.66
N GLN A 879 17.63 -1.18 -41.61
CA GLN A 879 17.64 -2.63 -41.44
C GLN A 879 19.06 -3.13 -41.18
N GLY A 880 19.25 -3.91 -40.11
CA GLY A 880 20.57 -4.37 -39.64
C GLY A 880 21.30 -3.42 -38.70
N SER A 881 20.77 -2.22 -38.43
CA SER A 881 21.28 -1.31 -37.40
C SER A 881 20.76 -1.70 -36.01
N ASN A 882 21.64 -1.60 -35.00
CA ASN A 882 21.27 -1.70 -33.58
C ASN A 882 20.75 -0.36 -33.01
N SER A 883 21.02 0.75 -33.71
CA SER A 883 20.62 2.10 -33.30
C SER A 883 19.27 2.47 -33.90
N LYS A 884 18.38 2.99 -33.04
CA LYS A 884 17.06 3.52 -33.41
C LYS A 884 17.02 5.00 -33.13
N THR A 885 16.38 5.76 -34.02
CA THR A 885 16.10 7.18 -33.81
C THR A 885 14.62 7.33 -33.53
N THR A 886 14.28 8.03 -32.45
CA THR A 886 12.89 8.29 -32.05
C THR A 886 12.58 9.77 -32.14
N LEU A 887 11.52 10.09 -32.88
CA LEU A 887 11.02 11.43 -33.12
C LEU A 887 9.69 11.64 -32.37
N ARG A 888 9.50 12.85 -31.87
CA ARG A 888 8.23 13.32 -31.30
C ARG A 888 7.43 14.08 -32.36
N VAL A 889 6.17 13.70 -32.55
CA VAL A 889 5.24 14.39 -33.45
C VAL A 889 4.02 14.85 -32.65
N SER A 890 3.67 16.14 -32.68
CA SER A 890 2.49 16.66 -31.97
C SER A 890 1.19 15.97 -32.42
N SER A 891 0.20 15.88 -31.53
CA SER A 891 -1.13 15.37 -31.88
C SER A 891 -1.84 16.24 -32.91
N GLY A 892 -2.85 15.68 -33.60
CA GLY A 892 -3.52 16.35 -34.71
C GLY A 892 -2.71 16.36 -36.01
N ARG A 893 -1.52 15.73 -36.03
CA ARG A 893 -0.75 15.48 -37.25
C ARG A 893 -1.00 14.03 -37.72
N GLU A 894 -1.38 13.89 -38.98
CA GLU A 894 -1.62 12.58 -39.64
C GLU A 894 -0.46 12.17 -40.57
N LYS A 895 0.59 13.00 -40.65
CA LYS A 895 1.75 12.79 -41.54
C LYS A 895 3.03 13.40 -40.97
N TYR A 896 4.18 12.80 -41.32
CA TYR A 896 5.51 13.31 -40.98
C TYR A 896 6.56 12.90 -42.02
N TRP A 897 7.57 13.75 -42.26
CA TRP A 897 8.68 13.49 -43.17
C TRP A 897 9.93 13.06 -42.40
N ILE A 898 10.39 11.82 -42.62
CA ILE A 898 11.69 11.37 -42.14
C ILE A 898 12.73 11.79 -43.18
N THR A 899 13.77 12.52 -42.76
CA THR A 899 14.83 13.05 -43.63
C THR A 899 16.21 12.55 -43.18
N GLY A 900 17.24 12.77 -44.01
CA GLY A 900 18.62 12.36 -43.71
C GLY A 900 18.84 10.85 -43.79
N LEU A 901 18.07 10.17 -44.66
CA LEU A 901 18.18 8.74 -44.89
C LEU A 901 19.32 8.42 -45.87
N ASP A 902 19.92 7.23 -45.73
CA ASP A 902 20.88 6.73 -46.69
C ASP A 902 20.16 6.24 -47.94
N ALA A 903 20.73 6.51 -49.12
CA ALA A 903 20.21 5.99 -50.38
C ALA A 903 20.31 4.45 -50.46
N SER A 904 19.50 3.84 -51.32
CA SER A 904 19.48 2.37 -51.57
C SER A 904 19.42 1.51 -50.29
N SER A 905 18.69 1.97 -49.28
CA SER A 905 18.69 1.36 -47.95
C SER A 905 17.27 1.05 -47.50
N THR A 906 17.10 -0.11 -46.86
CA THR A 906 15.82 -0.48 -46.24
C THR A 906 15.73 0.13 -44.85
N TYR A 907 14.63 0.82 -44.59
CA TYR A 907 14.30 1.38 -43.28
C TYR A 907 13.02 0.74 -42.74
N ASN A 908 13.02 0.55 -41.43
CA ASN A 908 11.86 0.14 -40.65
C ASN A 908 11.41 1.29 -39.78
N TRP A 909 10.09 1.46 -39.62
CA TRP A 909 9.53 2.42 -38.67
C TRP A 909 8.33 1.85 -37.92
N GLN A 910 8.09 2.41 -36.74
CA GLN A 910 6.95 2.12 -35.88
C GLN A 910 6.46 3.42 -35.24
N ILE A 911 5.18 3.43 -34.86
CA ILE A 911 4.55 4.55 -34.18
C ILE A 911 3.79 4.08 -32.94
N LYS A 912 3.76 4.89 -31.90
CA LYS A 912 2.84 4.75 -30.78
C LYS A 912 2.25 6.12 -30.42
N ALA A 913 1.02 6.12 -29.93
CA ALA A 913 0.40 7.31 -29.36
C ALA A 913 0.78 7.42 -27.88
N VAL A 914 1.11 8.61 -27.39
CA VAL A 914 1.35 8.87 -25.97
C VAL A 914 0.22 9.70 -25.40
N CYS A 915 -0.37 9.20 -24.32
CA CYS A 915 -1.65 9.70 -23.78
C CYS A 915 -1.47 10.59 -22.55
N SER A 916 -0.26 10.62 -21.98
CA SER A 916 0.09 11.47 -20.83
C SER A 916 1.43 12.17 -21.05
N TYR A 917 1.57 13.37 -20.50
CA TYR A 917 2.89 13.98 -20.31
C TYR A 917 3.62 13.43 -19.08
N ARG A 918 3.03 12.46 -18.36
CA ARG A 918 3.55 11.94 -17.08
C ARG A 918 4.12 10.56 -17.23
N ASP A 919 3.44 9.68 -17.95
CA ASP A 919 3.95 8.35 -18.25
C ASP A 919 4.47 8.31 -19.70
N ARG A 920 5.68 7.77 -19.90
CA ARG A 920 6.20 7.53 -21.27
C ARG A 920 5.49 6.31 -21.91
N THR A 921 4.61 5.65 -21.15
CA THR A 921 3.68 4.61 -21.60
C THR A 921 2.56 5.22 -22.41
N GLY A 922 2.83 5.23 -23.71
CA GLY A 922 1.78 5.28 -24.70
C GLY A 922 1.16 3.90 -24.95
N THR A 923 0.53 3.78 -26.10
CA THR A 923 0.12 2.49 -26.65
C THR A 923 1.35 1.57 -26.83
N GLN A 924 1.08 0.29 -27.09
CA GLN A 924 2.08 -0.60 -27.71
C GLN A 924 2.70 0.10 -28.95
N TRP A 925 3.94 -0.23 -29.30
CA TRP A 925 4.45 0.12 -30.63
C TRP A 925 3.63 -0.60 -31.70
N SER A 926 3.31 0.09 -32.78
CA SER A 926 2.67 -0.53 -33.95
C SER A 926 3.49 -1.70 -34.51
N ASN A 927 2.86 -2.52 -35.34
CA ASN A 927 3.60 -3.45 -36.19
C ASN A 927 4.62 -2.68 -37.04
N ILE A 928 5.78 -3.31 -37.29
CA ILE A 928 6.86 -2.72 -38.10
C ILE A 928 6.34 -2.46 -39.52
N GLN A 929 6.55 -1.24 -39.99
CA GLN A 929 6.40 -0.84 -41.38
C GLN A 929 7.77 -0.73 -42.02
N SER A 930 7.90 -1.12 -43.30
CA SER A 930 9.19 -1.14 -44.00
C SER A 930 9.09 -0.42 -45.34
N PHE A 931 10.15 0.30 -45.72
CA PHE A 931 10.27 0.94 -47.02
C PHE A 931 11.74 0.97 -47.48
N ASN A 932 11.97 1.14 -48.79
CA ASN A 932 13.31 1.22 -49.38
C ASN A 932 13.52 2.62 -49.96
N THR A 933 14.61 3.28 -49.59
CA THR A 933 14.99 4.56 -50.21
C THR A 933 15.43 4.35 -51.66
N ASP A 934 15.17 5.35 -52.51
CA ASP A 934 15.58 5.32 -53.90
C ASP A 934 17.12 5.30 -54.02
N PRO A 935 17.67 4.79 -55.14
CA PRO A 935 19.09 4.98 -55.45
C PRO A 935 19.45 6.46 -55.53
N ASP A 936 20.71 6.78 -55.21
CA ASP A 936 21.21 8.14 -55.33
C ASP A 936 21.31 8.53 -56.81
N GLN A 937 20.26 9.17 -57.32
CA GLN A 937 20.15 9.58 -58.72
C GLN A 937 20.88 10.92 -58.90
N SER A 938 22.19 10.91 -58.80
CA SER A 938 22.99 11.95 -59.45
C SER A 938 22.87 11.71 -60.97
N SER A 939 22.12 12.59 -61.64
CA SER A 939 21.82 12.62 -63.09
C SER A 939 20.65 11.76 -63.61
N SER A 940 19.43 12.30 -63.56
CA SER A 940 18.63 12.68 -64.75
C SER A 940 17.12 12.80 -64.43
N ASN A 941 16.55 13.92 -64.88
CA ASN A 941 15.12 14.22 -65.10
C ASN A 941 14.08 13.58 -64.16
N ARG A 942 13.53 14.38 -63.24
CA ARG A 942 12.13 14.21 -62.81
C ARG A 942 11.39 15.56 -62.79
N LEU A 943 10.51 15.73 -63.78
CA LEU A 943 9.38 16.64 -63.73
C LEU A 943 8.26 16.02 -62.87
N GLN A 944 7.66 16.89 -62.06
CA GLN A 944 6.31 16.87 -61.49
C GLN A 944 5.90 15.73 -60.53
N PHE A 945 5.81 16.09 -59.24
CA PHE A 945 4.59 15.91 -58.43
C PHE A 945 4.53 17.06 -57.41
N VAL A 946 3.74 18.10 -57.72
CA VAL A 946 3.32 19.12 -56.77
C VAL A 946 1.85 18.84 -56.45
N GLU A 947 1.59 18.36 -55.24
CA GLU A 947 0.25 18.42 -54.64
C GLU A 947 0.40 19.18 -53.32
N GLN A 948 -0.30 20.32 -53.22
CA GLN A 948 -0.40 21.27 -52.11
C GLN A 948 0.36 20.88 -50.83
N ILE A 949 1.52 21.48 -50.67
CA ILE A 949 2.38 21.41 -49.48
C ILE A 949 2.27 22.76 -48.78
N ASP A 950 2.19 22.81 -47.45
CA ASP A 950 2.35 24.06 -46.69
C ASP A 950 3.74 24.66 -47.01
N GLU A 951 3.76 25.74 -47.79
CA GLU A 951 4.88 26.14 -48.68
C GLU A 951 6.10 26.75 -47.97
N LEU A 952 6.11 26.85 -46.63
CA LEU A 952 7.25 27.37 -45.85
C LEU A 952 7.92 26.38 -44.89
N GLU A 953 7.42 25.14 -44.72
CA GLU A 953 8.06 24.17 -43.80
C GLU A 953 9.38 23.57 -44.32
N ASN A 954 9.63 23.59 -45.64
CA ASN A 954 10.77 22.93 -46.31
C ASN A 954 11.88 23.88 -46.84
N ILE A 955 12.14 24.98 -46.14
CA ILE A 955 13.25 25.88 -46.52
C ILE A 955 14.53 25.45 -45.79
N ALA A 956 15.54 25.02 -46.53
CA ALA A 956 16.87 24.73 -45.99
C ALA A 956 17.77 25.96 -46.10
N VAL A 957 18.60 26.18 -45.08
CA VAL A 957 19.61 27.25 -45.07
C VAL A 957 20.97 26.68 -44.70
N TYR A 958 21.93 26.74 -45.60
CA TYR A 958 23.26 26.18 -45.38
C TYR A 958 24.36 26.90 -46.19
N PRO A 959 25.61 26.91 -45.70
CA PRO A 959 26.01 26.54 -44.34
C PRO A 959 25.50 27.57 -43.31
N ASN A 960 25.28 27.13 -42.07
CA ASN A 960 25.04 28.01 -40.93
C ASN A 960 25.75 27.41 -39.71
N PRO A 961 26.88 27.99 -39.23
CA PRO A 961 27.42 29.30 -39.57
C PRO A 961 28.00 29.41 -40.99
N PHE A 962 28.00 30.62 -41.55
CA PHE A 962 28.54 30.93 -42.88
C PHE A 962 29.68 31.95 -42.81
N LYS A 963 30.55 31.98 -43.83
CA LYS A 963 31.68 32.93 -43.91
C LYS A 963 31.37 34.14 -44.79
N GLU A 964 31.20 33.93 -46.09
CA GLU A 964 30.93 35.01 -47.06
C GLU A 964 29.50 34.94 -47.62
N SER A 965 29.01 33.73 -47.87
CA SER A 965 27.69 33.44 -48.42
C SER A 965 27.01 32.25 -47.76
N PHE A 966 25.68 32.22 -47.84
CA PHE A 966 24.84 31.09 -47.50
C PHE A 966 23.81 30.85 -48.60
N THR A 967 23.32 29.63 -48.69
CA THR A 967 22.34 29.18 -49.67
C THR A 967 20.98 29.00 -49.01
N LEU A 968 19.93 29.50 -49.66
CA LEU A 968 18.54 29.16 -49.37
C LEU A 968 18.05 28.17 -50.41
N GLU A 969 17.47 27.06 -49.96
CA GLU A 969 16.79 26.11 -50.84
C GLU A 969 15.28 26.30 -50.65
N LEU A 970 14.63 26.89 -51.66
CA LEU A 970 13.20 27.20 -51.63
C LEU A 970 12.44 26.26 -52.59
N PRO A 971 11.21 25.82 -52.24
CA PRO A 971 10.32 25.18 -53.21
C PRO A 971 10.07 26.08 -54.43
N GLU A 972 9.82 25.52 -55.63
CA GLU A 972 9.42 26.32 -56.79
C GLU A 972 7.92 26.66 -56.78
N LEU A 973 7.60 27.94 -57.00
CA LEU A 973 6.26 28.52 -57.10
C LEU A 973 5.92 28.74 -58.58
N GLU A 974 4.74 28.28 -59.00
CA GLU A 974 4.31 28.41 -60.41
C GLU A 974 3.90 29.83 -60.81
N SER A 975 3.43 30.65 -59.86
CA SER A 975 2.92 32.01 -60.14
C SER A 975 3.24 33.08 -59.09
N ASN A 976 3.72 32.69 -57.92
CA ASN A 976 4.07 33.61 -56.81
C ASN A 976 5.59 33.76 -56.65
N LYS A 977 6.01 34.76 -55.89
CA LYS A 977 7.42 34.98 -55.54
C LYS A 977 7.59 34.97 -54.04
N TYR A 978 8.67 34.36 -53.56
CA TYR A 978 9.21 34.61 -52.24
C TYR A 978 9.87 35.99 -52.22
N PHE A 979 9.62 36.72 -51.16
CA PHE A 979 10.33 37.92 -50.76
C PHE A 979 11.27 37.55 -49.62
N ILE A 980 12.57 37.69 -49.86
CA ILE A 980 13.63 37.29 -48.95
C ILE A 980 14.31 38.56 -48.46
N GLU A 981 14.30 38.78 -47.16
CA GLU A 981 14.95 39.92 -46.52
C GLU A 981 15.98 39.41 -45.50
N VAL A 982 17.15 40.04 -45.45
CA VAL A 982 18.16 39.73 -44.43
C VAL A 982 18.36 40.94 -43.54
N PHE A 983 18.35 40.75 -42.23
CA PHE A 983 18.54 41.77 -41.21
C PHE A 983 19.76 41.45 -40.35
N ASN A 984 20.46 42.48 -39.86
CA ASN A 984 21.44 42.31 -38.78
C ASN A 984 20.73 42.26 -37.40
N ILE A 985 21.48 41.99 -36.34
CA ILE A 985 20.94 41.91 -34.97
C ILE A 985 20.32 43.22 -34.46
N LEU A 986 20.67 44.36 -35.05
CA LEU A 986 20.09 45.68 -34.73
C LEU A 986 18.79 45.94 -35.53
N GLY A 987 18.32 44.98 -36.33
CA GLY A 987 17.13 45.10 -37.16
C GLY A 987 17.32 45.91 -38.43
N SER A 988 18.56 46.28 -38.80
CA SER A 988 18.83 46.97 -40.07
C SER A 988 18.78 45.97 -41.22
N LYS A 989 17.99 46.31 -42.26
CA LYS A 989 17.87 45.48 -43.48
C LYS A 989 19.16 45.56 -44.30
N MET A 990 19.80 44.42 -44.50
CA MET A 990 21.06 44.25 -45.21
C MET A 990 20.86 43.90 -46.68
N LEU A 991 19.83 43.09 -46.98
CA LEU A 991 19.57 42.59 -48.33
C LEU A 991 18.07 42.32 -48.53
N GLU A 992 17.59 42.50 -49.77
CA GLU A 992 16.24 42.14 -50.20
C GLU A 992 16.31 41.52 -51.60
N LYS A 993 15.70 40.33 -51.79
CA LYS A 993 15.69 39.58 -53.05
C LYS A 993 14.31 38.95 -53.24
N SER A 994 13.94 38.70 -54.50
CA SER A 994 12.77 37.87 -54.80
C SER A 994 13.16 36.69 -55.67
N SER A 995 12.50 35.55 -55.46
CA SER A 995 12.68 34.34 -56.27
C SER A 995 11.38 33.58 -56.39
N ILE A 996 11.21 32.88 -57.50
CA ILE A 996 10.13 31.89 -57.65
C ILE A 996 10.46 30.58 -56.94
N GLY A 997 11.69 30.38 -56.46
CA GLY A 997 12.11 29.15 -55.78
C GLY A 997 13.50 28.69 -56.18
N GLY A 998 13.83 27.44 -55.90
CA GLY A 998 15.11 26.81 -56.21
C GLY A 998 16.22 27.15 -55.22
N GLN A 999 17.46 26.79 -55.60
CA GLN A 999 18.66 27.10 -54.84
C GLN A 999 19.07 28.56 -55.07
N ILE A 1000 19.16 29.34 -53.99
CA ILE A 1000 19.45 30.78 -54.03
C ILE A 1000 20.64 31.07 -53.14
N ASP A 1001 21.76 31.40 -53.76
CA ASP A 1001 22.93 31.87 -53.02
C ASP A 1001 22.76 33.36 -52.64
N ILE A 1002 23.06 33.64 -51.37
CA ILE A 1002 23.03 34.97 -50.77
C ILE A 1002 24.41 35.28 -50.21
N GLU A 1003 25.03 36.31 -50.77
CA GLU A 1003 26.34 36.79 -50.36
C GLU A 1003 26.18 38.07 -49.54
N LEU A 1004 26.77 38.09 -48.34
CA LEU A 1004 26.75 39.25 -47.44
C LEU A 1004 28.10 39.97 -47.34
N GLY A 1005 29.01 39.73 -48.29
CA GLY A 1005 30.25 40.50 -48.52
C GLY A 1005 30.98 40.94 -47.25
N ASN A 1006 31.26 42.24 -47.13
CA ASN A 1006 31.98 42.89 -46.01
C ASN A 1006 31.18 43.03 -44.70
N ALA A 1007 30.02 42.36 -44.54
CA ALA A 1007 29.26 42.47 -43.30
C ALA A 1007 30.04 41.88 -42.10
N ASP A 1008 29.96 42.50 -40.92
CA ASP A 1008 30.72 42.05 -39.74
C ASP A 1008 30.28 40.64 -39.29
N ALA A 1009 31.19 39.88 -38.66
CA ALA A 1009 30.82 38.63 -38.00
C ALA A 1009 29.76 38.89 -36.91
N GLY A 1010 28.73 38.05 -36.84
CA GLY A 1010 27.59 38.29 -35.96
C GLY A 1010 26.34 37.53 -36.36
N ILE A 1011 25.24 37.79 -35.65
CA ILE A 1011 23.93 37.16 -35.92
C ILE A 1011 23.15 37.96 -36.96
N TYR A 1012 22.60 37.24 -37.92
CA TYR A 1012 21.71 37.75 -38.96
C TYR A 1012 20.37 37.01 -38.91
N PHE A 1013 19.32 37.67 -39.36
CA PHE A 1013 17.98 37.08 -39.48
C PHE A 1013 17.55 37.14 -40.94
N VAL A 1014 17.21 35.98 -41.51
CA VAL A 1014 16.61 35.91 -42.84
C VAL A 1014 15.12 35.74 -42.69
N ARG A 1015 14.33 36.66 -43.23
CA ARG A 1015 12.87 36.59 -43.30
C ARG A 1015 12.45 36.24 -44.71
N ILE A 1016 11.55 35.28 -44.85
CA ILE A 1016 11.03 34.81 -46.12
C ILE A 1016 9.51 34.91 -46.07
N ASN A 1017 8.93 35.58 -47.05
CA ASN A 1017 7.50 35.86 -47.14
C ASN A 1017 7.00 35.47 -48.54
N ASN A 1018 5.94 34.67 -48.63
CA ASN A 1018 5.31 34.29 -49.90
C ASN A 1018 3.98 35.04 -50.17
N GLY A 1019 3.66 36.05 -49.35
CA GLY A 1019 2.43 36.85 -49.41
C GLY A 1019 1.37 36.40 -48.40
N ASN A 1020 1.39 35.15 -47.97
CA ASN A 1020 0.41 34.57 -47.03
C ASN A 1020 1.03 34.26 -45.66
N GLU A 1021 2.30 33.84 -45.63
CA GLU A 1021 3.01 33.44 -44.43
C GLU A 1021 4.42 34.03 -44.38
N ILE A 1022 4.96 34.18 -43.17
CA ILE A 1022 6.30 34.71 -42.92
C ILE A 1022 7.09 33.71 -42.06
N LYS A 1023 8.26 33.30 -42.53
CA LYS A 1023 9.20 32.46 -41.77
C LYS A 1023 10.53 33.18 -41.59
N SER A 1024 11.16 33.01 -40.44
CA SER A 1024 12.45 33.63 -40.13
C SER A 1024 13.49 32.62 -39.68
N PHE A 1025 14.72 32.77 -40.16
CA PHE A 1025 15.88 31.93 -39.84
C PHE A 1025 16.95 32.78 -39.15
N LYS A 1026 17.58 32.24 -38.11
CA LYS A 1026 18.73 32.85 -37.45
C LYS A 1026 20.01 32.27 -38.05
N LEU A 1027 20.87 33.13 -38.59
CA LEU A 1027 22.16 32.77 -39.16
C LEU A 1027 23.31 33.37 -38.35
N SER A 1028 24.43 32.68 -38.30
CA SER A 1028 25.66 33.15 -37.67
C SER A 1028 26.74 33.34 -38.73
N LYS A 1029 27.22 34.57 -38.92
CA LYS A 1029 28.39 34.88 -39.76
C LYS A 1029 29.66 34.78 -38.92
N ILE A 1030 30.62 34.01 -39.38
CA ILE A 1030 31.94 33.85 -38.76
C ILE A 1030 33.04 34.40 -39.68
N ASN A 1031 34.16 34.82 -39.11
CA ASN A 1031 35.33 35.31 -39.85
C ASN A 1031 36.04 34.22 -40.66
#